data_AF-A0AAU7NPL8-F1
#
_entry.id   AF-A0AAU7NPL8-F1
#
_cell.length_a   1.000
_cell.length_b   1.000
_cell.length_c   1.000
_cell.angle_alpha   90.00
_cell.angle_beta   90.00
_cell.angle_gamma   90.00
#
_symmetry.space_group_name_H-M   'P 1'
#
loop_
_entity.id
_entity.type
_entity.pdbx_description
1 polymer ?
#
loop_
_entity_poly.entity_id
_entity_poly.type
_entity_poly.pdbx_seq_one_letter_code
_entity_poly.pdbx_strand_id
1 'polypeptide(L)'
;MRKFLFFAVTYSLFIIYGSLVPLDYRPIPFEQAWQSFKNIRYLSLGAASRADWIANIVLYIPLTFSLSVYCRHKSQSSWRIVWLSALILTLSLALAVTIEFCQQFFPPRTVSQNDLIAETIGSLVGLALGLTHGKRLLELFQHILSGGKGAFLASAGLYVIGYLAVSFFPYDFVTSFQELGDKLASGQDSLFISSSCGGLIRCSAKLTSEIVLAVPLGIFFGALLKWHPQRLTAVMLIGFIFGTVIEASQVLLVSGVAQGISVLTRILGMGLGEKLYKNIGARRSRTFINPALRKYIVIACLPYVLLLAGLNGWSWSNTYSDDVTGKLSDIHWLPFYYHYYTSESVALTSLLSVLFMYMPVGLGLWLWKNSGGYTLAGSKKFSAGLYAAGLAFALETSKLFLNGKHPDPTNLLISFISAYLTYAMADLMYGWFHQQQPEQHKPHPDASNNNDESETEQPDQKPPSTDRQSSSVAGKTLAALIFAALAWKLIDYPGNSPALCIVLVLYSLLIYRFPQAWLIALPALLPISDLSPWTGRLFFTEFDYFVLTTIAISCWRNRLASPFKNYSSGALLLLLLYAIFYTVSMIKGLLPIQPLDANAFSTYYSHYNSLRIAKGLYWALLLLPMLSFSLSRQKNATRYFGYGLLGGLTIVSLFAIAERAAFTGLFDFSSDFRITSTFYSMHTGGAHLDAFLLIGLPFIYLLLNNKPSHALFGLILFSGGLYTLLMTFSRGAYLALGVEFIALFIGLLIGYKRLLSQQQPKWLWASAMVILAIAISTPVLQGRFIQHRFQQSDEEAQIRSSHWLNAINMMDSDWPTALWGMGLGTFPRSYFWNSIVQPMPATFSLKQDEPEPYLQLRGGAPLYLEQIIDVDAYTDYPLTFEYRAYASNSGLNIDICEKAVQHSFDCQSLSFNTGDSQNWRQFKQTINTREAGNKKDNLLAGTRVRPVKLILHNGQTDSVIDIKNIALLSPSKNNLLKNGDFTQDMDHWFFTADDHIPWRSENLWVQILFEQGWLGAILFTWLIMSAFLNLYKQLGHRQISPVILASLSGLVIIGIVDSCFDAPNIALISYLIIFLSLQIIDPKNEKRP
;
A
#
# COMPACT_ATOMS: atom_id res chain seq x y z
N MET A 1 -22.70 28.66 -6.70
CA MET A 1 -22.17 29.04 -5.37
C MET A 1 -23.26 29.10 -4.30
N ARG A 2 -24.25 30.01 -4.36
CA ARG A 2 -25.42 29.97 -3.43
C ARG A 2 -26.16 28.62 -3.41
N LYS A 3 -26.18 27.90 -4.55
CA LYS A 3 -26.70 26.54 -4.66
C LYS A 3 -26.01 25.51 -3.75
N PHE A 4 -24.70 25.66 -3.44
CA PHE A 4 -23.99 24.72 -2.56
C PHE A 4 -24.34 24.93 -1.09
N LEU A 5 -24.51 26.18 -0.67
CA LEU A 5 -25.00 26.46 0.68
C LEU A 5 -26.42 25.95 0.86
N PHE A 6 -27.30 26.18 -0.13
CA PHE A 6 -28.65 25.64 -0.11
C PHE A 6 -28.65 24.10 -0.07
N PHE A 7 -27.79 23.47 -0.87
CA PHE A 7 -27.59 22.01 -0.81
C PHE A 7 -27.11 21.56 0.57
N ALA A 8 -26.10 22.22 1.15
CA ALA A 8 -25.60 21.88 2.49
C ALA A 8 -26.72 21.93 3.54
N VAL A 9 -27.52 23.00 3.55
CA VAL A 9 -28.63 23.17 4.50
C VAL A 9 -29.73 22.13 4.30
N THR A 10 -30.16 21.91 3.05
CA THR A 10 -31.19 20.91 2.74
C THR A 10 -30.70 19.48 3.03
N TYR A 11 -29.42 19.22 2.80
CA TYR A 11 -28.79 17.94 3.09
C TYR A 11 -28.59 17.73 4.59
N SER A 12 -28.29 18.77 5.38
CA SER A 12 -28.31 18.69 6.85
C SER A 12 -29.69 18.29 7.38
N LEU A 13 -30.78 18.84 6.81
CA LEU A 13 -32.14 18.43 7.18
C LEU A 13 -32.41 16.97 6.79
N PHE A 14 -31.88 16.52 5.65
CA PHE A 14 -31.95 15.11 5.25
C PHE A 14 -31.21 14.18 6.21
N ILE A 15 -30.01 14.56 6.68
CA ILE A 15 -29.26 13.81 7.70
C ILE A 15 -30.09 13.72 8.98
N ILE A 16 -30.57 14.85 9.50
CA ILE A 16 -31.39 14.87 10.73
C ILE A 16 -32.62 13.98 10.58
N TYR A 17 -33.34 14.08 9.45
CA TYR A 17 -34.50 13.24 9.19
C TYR A 17 -34.13 11.75 9.12
N GLY A 18 -33.13 11.40 8.30
CA GLY A 18 -32.71 10.02 8.05
C GLY A 18 -32.20 9.31 9.30
N SER A 19 -31.56 10.05 10.23
CA SER A 19 -31.07 9.51 11.50
C SER A 19 -32.17 9.38 12.57
N LEU A 20 -33.33 10.03 12.41
CA LEU A 20 -34.41 10.01 13.41
C LEU A 20 -35.65 9.19 13.00
N VAL A 21 -35.83 8.85 11.71
CA VAL A 21 -36.85 7.88 11.24
C VAL A 21 -36.72 6.58 12.06
N PRO A 22 -37.78 5.96 12.61
CA PRO A 22 -39.20 6.11 12.29
C PRO A 22 -39.93 7.27 12.98
N LEU A 23 -39.24 8.14 13.73
CA LEU A 23 -39.82 9.26 14.49
C LEU A 23 -40.77 8.82 15.63
N ASP A 24 -40.58 7.63 16.20
CA ASP A 24 -41.29 7.16 17.41
C ASP A 24 -40.67 7.80 18.66
N TYR A 25 -41.05 9.04 18.98
CA TYR A 25 -40.51 9.76 20.12
C TYR A 25 -40.98 9.15 21.45
N ARG A 26 -40.03 8.72 22.28
CA ARG A 26 -40.26 8.29 23.66
C ARG A 26 -39.46 9.16 24.62
N PRO A 27 -40.12 9.91 25.52
CA PRO A 27 -39.43 10.80 26.43
C PRO A 27 -38.61 10.01 27.47
N ILE A 28 -37.35 10.39 27.62
CA ILE A 28 -36.45 9.89 28.67
C ILE A 28 -35.98 11.12 29.49
N PRO A 29 -35.86 11.04 30.82
CA PRO A 29 -35.28 12.13 31.62
C PRO A 29 -33.87 12.51 31.13
N PHE A 30 -33.57 13.80 31.05
CA PHE A 30 -32.28 14.30 30.53
C PHE A 30 -31.07 13.69 31.25
N GLU A 31 -31.13 13.56 32.58
CA GLU A 31 -30.03 12.99 33.36
C GLU A 31 -29.75 11.53 32.97
N GLN A 32 -30.81 10.76 32.71
CA GLN A 32 -30.67 9.37 32.26
C GLN A 32 -30.10 9.31 30.84
N ALA A 33 -30.56 10.17 29.92
CA ALA A 33 -30.01 10.26 28.57
C ALA A 33 -28.52 10.69 28.59
N TRP A 34 -28.13 11.58 29.49
CA TRP A 34 -26.74 12.04 29.64
C TRP A 34 -25.82 10.95 30.20
N GLN A 35 -26.27 10.24 31.24
CA GLN A 35 -25.54 9.10 31.83
C GLN A 35 -25.36 7.94 30.82
N SER A 36 -26.41 7.65 30.06
CA SER A 36 -26.39 6.65 28.99
C SER A 36 -25.42 7.05 27.88
N PHE A 37 -25.46 8.31 27.42
CA PHE A 37 -24.56 8.82 26.37
C PHE A 37 -23.08 8.79 26.76
N LYS A 38 -22.73 9.06 28.03
CA LYS A 38 -21.35 8.97 28.51
C LYS A 38 -20.77 7.56 28.43
N ASN A 39 -21.63 6.54 28.50
CA ASN A 39 -21.26 5.13 28.57
C ASN A 39 -21.62 4.36 27.30
N ILE A 40 -21.77 5.06 26.16
CA ILE A 40 -22.00 4.41 24.86
C ILE A 40 -20.85 3.45 24.56
N ARG A 41 -21.18 2.27 24.04
CA ARG A 41 -20.21 1.20 23.82
C ARG A 41 -19.62 1.29 22.42
N TYR A 42 -18.37 0.83 22.29
CA TYR A 42 -17.83 0.38 21.02
C TYR A 42 -18.42 -1.00 20.72
N LEU A 43 -19.26 -1.10 19.70
CA LEU A 43 -19.98 -2.35 19.38
C LEU A 43 -19.06 -3.30 18.62
N SER A 44 -19.05 -4.60 18.97
CA SER A 44 -18.37 -5.63 18.20
C SER A 44 -19.15 -5.89 16.91
N LEU A 45 -18.72 -5.27 15.82
CA LEU A 45 -19.42 -5.28 14.54
C LEU A 45 -19.27 -6.65 13.86
N GLY A 46 -20.37 -7.36 13.63
CA GLY A 46 -20.42 -8.49 12.70
C GLY A 46 -20.42 -8.02 11.24
N ALA A 47 -20.37 -8.95 10.28
CA ALA A 47 -20.34 -8.64 8.85
C ALA A 47 -21.48 -7.70 8.39
N ALA A 48 -22.71 -7.90 8.91
CA ALA A 48 -23.88 -7.09 8.57
C ALA A 48 -23.75 -5.61 9.00
N SER A 49 -23.06 -5.33 10.11
CA SER A 49 -22.92 -3.98 10.64
C SER A 49 -21.80 -3.16 9.99
N ARG A 50 -21.02 -3.74 9.06
CA ARG A 50 -20.04 -3.01 8.23
C ARG A 50 -20.73 -2.08 7.24
N ALA A 51 -21.88 -2.51 6.71
CA ALA A 51 -22.71 -1.74 5.79
C ALA A 51 -23.18 -0.42 6.40
N ASP A 52 -23.68 -0.49 7.63
CA ASP A 52 -24.12 0.65 8.43
C ASP A 52 -22.96 1.63 8.70
N TRP A 53 -21.81 1.10 9.12
CA TRP A 53 -20.62 1.91 9.37
C TRP A 53 -20.18 2.71 8.12
N ILE A 54 -20.19 2.08 6.94
CA ILE A 54 -19.84 2.73 5.68
C ILE A 54 -20.93 3.72 5.25
N ALA A 55 -22.20 3.41 5.48
CA ALA A 55 -23.29 4.34 5.23
C ALA A 55 -23.12 5.64 6.03
N ASN A 56 -22.76 5.55 7.32
CA ASN A 56 -22.52 6.70 8.19
C ASN A 56 -21.31 7.55 7.75
N ILE A 57 -20.24 6.92 7.26
CA ILE A 57 -19.11 7.63 6.62
C ILE A 57 -19.60 8.40 5.39
N VAL A 58 -20.28 7.72 4.47
CA VAL A 58 -20.73 8.31 3.19
C VAL A 58 -21.74 9.43 3.43
N LEU A 59 -22.57 9.32 4.47
CA LEU A 59 -23.61 10.28 4.81
C LEU A 59 -23.06 11.70 5.03
N TYR A 60 -21.93 11.86 5.72
CA TYR A 60 -21.38 13.19 6.07
C TYR A 60 -20.50 13.83 4.99
N ILE A 61 -19.98 13.05 4.03
CA ILE A 61 -19.09 13.55 2.98
C ILE A 61 -19.71 14.71 2.18
N PRO A 62 -20.95 14.63 1.67
CA PRO A 62 -21.53 15.71 0.86
C PRO A 62 -21.74 17.01 1.63
N LEU A 63 -21.96 16.93 2.95
CA LEU A 63 -22.15 18.09 3.81
C LEU A 63 -20.86 18.92 3.91
N THR A 64 -19.77 18.31 4.37
CA THR A 64 -18.50 19.03 4.56
C THR A 64 -17.83 19.38 3.24
N PHE A 65 -18.03 18.56 2.20
CA PHE A 65 -17.61 18.89 0.83
C PHE A 65 -18.29 20.18 0.32
N SER A 66 -19.61 20.28 0.41
CA SER A 66 -20.35 21.43 -0.13
C SER A 66 -20.04 22.73 0.64
N LEU A 67 -19.90 22.65 1.96
CA LEU A 67 -19.49 23.78 2.81
C LEU A 67 -18.06 24.24 2.50
N SER A 68 -17.12 23.32 2.35
CA SER A 68 -15.71 23.66 2.06
C SER A 68 -15.53 24.28 0.68
N VAL A 69 -16.25 23.81 -0.34
CA VAL A 69 -16.25 24.42 -1.68
C VAL A 69 -16.82 25.84 -1.64
N TYR A 70 -17.90 26.07 -0.90
CA TYR A 70 -18.49 27.40 -0.73
C TYR A 70 -17.52 28.37 -0.04
N CYS A 71 -16.90 27.94 1.06
CA CYS A 71 -15.96 28.75 1.84
C CYS A 71 -14.66 29.06 1.09
N ARG A 72 -14.10 28.08 0.36
CA ARG A 72 -12.85 28.24 -0.41
C ARG A 72 -12.99 29.25 -1.55
N HIS A 73 -14.18 29.42 -2.12
CA HIS A 73 -14.37 30.40 -3.19
C HIS A 73 -14.26 31.86 -2.68
N LYS A 74 -14.65 32.12 -1.42
CA LYS A 74 -14.69 33.47 -0.85
C LYS A 74 -13.33 33.95 -0.27
N SER A 75 -12.35 33.06 -0.11
CA SER A 75 -11.08 33.40 0.55
C SER A 75 -9.87 32.86 -0.20
N GLN A 76 -8.89 33.73 -0.46
CA GLN A 76 -7.57 33.39 -1.01
C GLN A 76 -6.47 33.27 0.08
N SER A 77 -6.78 33.64 1.33
CA SER A 77 -5.82 33.61 2.45
C SER A 77 -5.76 32.22 3.09
N SER A 78 -4.54 31.65 3.21
CA SER A 78 -4.29 30.34 3.81
C SER A 78 -4.78 30.25 5.26
N TRP A 79 -4.58 31.30 6.07
CA TRP A 79 -5.03 31.33 7.47
C TRP A 79 -6.55 31.25 7.61
N ARG A 80 -7.29 32.02 6.79
CA ARG A 80 -8.76 31.97 6.78
C ARG A 80 -9.29 30.61 6.34
N ILE A 81 -8.58 29.92 5.43
CA ILE A 81 -8.97 28.57 5.00
C ILE A 81 -8.81 27.58 6.16
N VAL A 82 -7.71 27.64 6.92
CA VAL A 82 -7.52 26.79 8.10
C VAL A 82 -8.61 27.04 9.14
N TRP A 83 -8.90 28.30 9.47
CA TRP A 83 -9.98 28.65 10.40
C TRP A 83 -11.36 28.18 9.94
N LEU A 84 -11.71 28.41 8.67
CA LEU A 84 -13.00 27.97 8.13
C LEU A 84 -13.10 26.45 8.07
N SER A 85 -11.99 25.75 7.85
CA SER A 85 -11.95 24.29 7.86
C SER A 85 -12.17 23.74 9.26
N ALA A 86 -11.52 24.35 10.27
CA ALA A 86 -11.75 24.02 11.68
C ALA A 86 -13.22 24.28 12.05
N LEU A 87 -13.78 25.43 11.67
CA LEU A 87 -15.19 25.75 11.93
C LEU A 87 -16.16 24.74 11.29
N ILE A 88 -15.92 24.35 10.03
CA ILE A 88 -16.76 23.35 9.34
C ILE A 88 -16.70 22.02 10.11
N LEU A 89 -15.52 21.56 10.50
CA LEU A 89 -15.37 20.32 11.27
C LEU A 89 -16.04 20.40 12.63
N THR A 90 -15.86 21.49 13.37
CA THR A 90 -16.50 21.67 14.67
C THR A 90 -18.02 21.63 14.53
N LEU A 91 -18.59 22.31 13.52
CA LEU A 91 -20.04 22.32 13.30
C LEU A 91 -20.57 20.95 12.85
N SER A 92 -19.85 20.22 12.00
CA SER A 92 -20.27 18.86 11.58
C SER A 92 -20.17 17.86 12.72
N LEU A 93 -19.13 17.93 13.55
CA LEU A 93 -18.98 17.09 14.74
C LEU A 93 -20.02 17.42 15.81
N ALA A 94 -20.33 18.70 15.99
CA ALA A 94 -21.41 19.10 16.88
C ALA A 94 -22.77 18.57 16.39
N LEU A 95 -23.03 18.59 15.07
CA LEU A 95 -24.23 18.02 14.47
C LEU A 95 -24.30 16.50 14.72
N ALA A 96 -23.22 15.76 14.45
CA ALA A 96 -23.09 14.33 14.71
C ALA A 96 -23.42 13.96 16.17
N VAL A 97 -22.72 14.59 17.12
CA VAL A 97 -22.94 14.36 18.56
C VAL A 97 -24.36 14.71 18.98
N THR A 98 -24.92 15.80 18.45
CA THR A 98 -26.30 16.22 18.76
C THR A 98 -27.32 15.22 18.24
N ILE A 99 -27.16 14.77 16.99
CA ILE A 99 -28.05 13.77 16.39
C ILE A 99 -27.98 12.47 17.17
N GLU A 100 -26.79 11.97 17.48
CA GLU A 100 -26.65 10.73 18.24
C GLU A 100 -27.20 10.83 19.66
N PHE A 101 -27.00 11.98 20.32
CA PHE A 101 -27.65 12.21 21.61
C PHE A 101 -29.19 12.19 21.48
N CYS A 102 -29.73 12.79 20.43
CA CYS A 102 -31.17 12.80 20.15
C CYS A 102 -31.73 11.41 19.82
N GLN A 103 -30.96 10.51 19.20
CA GLN A 103 -31.43 9.17 18.84
C GLN A 103 -31.89 8.35 20.05
N GLN A 104 -31.37 8.62 21.25
CA GLN A 104 -31.82 7.96 22.50
C GLN A 104 -33.33 8.14 22.76
N PHE A 105 -33.92 9.22 22.25
CA PHE A 105 -35.34 9.52 22.41
C PHE A 105 -36.21 8.89 21.31
N PHE A 106 -35.64 8.15 20.35
CA PHE A 106 -36.35 7.58 19.20
C PHE A 106 -36.05 6.08 19.02
N PRO A 107 -36.52 5.20 19.91
CA PRO A 107 -36.36 3.75 19.72
C PRO A 107 -37.03 3.29 18.40
N PRO A 108 -36.49 2.28 17.69
CA PRO A 108 -35.42 1.37 18.08
C PRO A 108 -34.00 1.82 17.66
N ARG A 109 -33.74 3.14 17.53
CA ARG A 109 -32.39 3.64 17.18
C ARG A 109 -31.35 3.27 18.24
N THR A 110 -30.14 2.96 17.79
CA THR A 110 -29.02 2.51 18.62
C THR A 110 -27.88 3.51 18.57
N VAL A 111 -27.46 4.01 19.73
CA VAL A 111 -26.35 4.95 19.84
C VAL A 111 -25.04 4.20 20.08
N SER A 112 -23.99 4.51 19.32
CA SER A 112 -22.69 3.84 19.45
C SER A 112 -21.49 4.78 19.27
N GLN A 113 -20.32 4.36 19.78
CA GLN A 113 -19.06 5.05 19.48
C GLN A 113 -18.66 4.89 18.01
N ASN A 114 -19.08 3.80 17.37
CA ASN A 114 -18.70 3.45 16.01
C ASN A 114 -19.26 4.48 15.01
N ASP A 115 -20.49 4.95 15.25
CA ASP A 115 -21.17 5.93 14.40
C ASP A 115 -20.51 7.31 14.50
N LEU A 116 -20.20 7.78 15.71
CA LEU A 116 -19.46 9.05 15.88
C LEU A 116 -18.10 9.02 15.19
N ILE A 117 -17.40 7.88 15.23
CA ILE A 117 -16.12 7.70 14.51
C ILE A 117 -16.36 7.72 12.99
N ALA A 118 -17.37 7.00 12.48
CA ALA A 118 -17.72 6.98 11.06
C ALA A 118 -18.07 8.38 10.53
N GLU A 119 -18.94 9.11 11.21
CA GLU A 119 -19.36 10.46 10.83
C GLU A 119 -18.19 11.46 10.90
N THR A 120 -17.27 11.28 11.85
CA THR A 120 -16.02 12.05 11.93
C THR A 120 -15.13 11.80 10.72
N ILE A 121 -14.93 10.53 10.34
CA ILE A 121 -14.15 10.15 9.15
C ILE A 121 -14.80 10.73 7.89
N GLY A 122 -16.12 10.57 7.73
CA GLY A 122 -16.87 11.13 6.61
C GLY A 122 -16.73 12.66 6.50
N SER A 123 -16.79 13.35 7.64
CA SER A 123 -16.60 14.80 7.72
C SER A 123 -15.20 15.23 7.28
N LEU A 124 -14.15 14.54 7.73
CA LEU A 124 -12.76 14.77 7.34
C LEU A 124 -12.53 14.52 5.84
N VAL A 125 -13.06 13.41 5.32
CA VAL A 125 -12.94 13.04 3.89
C VAL A 125 -13.63 14.08 3.01
N GLY A 126 -14.87 14.48 3.33
CA GLY A 126 -15.59 15.49 2.56
C GLY A 126 -14.89 16.85 2.57
N LEU A 127 -14.37 17.28 3.72
CA LEU A 127 -13.56 18.50 3.83
C LEU A 127 -12.29 18.42 2.96
N ALA A 128 -11.52 17.32 3.08
CA ALA A 128 -10.30 17.11 2.31
C ALA A 128 -10.58 17.13 0.79
N LEU A 129 -11.63 16.45 0.34
CA LEU A 129 -12.05 16.42 -1.06
C LEU A 129 -12.43 17.82 -1.57
N GLY A 130 -13.15 18.62 -0.79
CA GLY A 130 -13.53 19.97 -1.18
C GLY A 130 -12.33 20.93 -1.21
N LEU A 131 -11.42 20.83 -0.25
CA LEU A 131 -10.20 21.63 -0.18
C LEU A 131 -9.16 21.28 -1.25
N THR A 132 -9.11 20.03 -1.70
CA THR A 132 -8.13 19.60 -2.70
C THR A 132 -8.71 19.65 -4.12
N HIS A 133 -9.86 19.01 -4.33
CA HIS A 133 -10.44 18.74 -5.64
C HIS A 133 -11.71 19.54 -5.95
N GLY A 134 -12.25 20.30 -4.98
CA GLY A 134 -13.51 21.03 -5.13
C GLY A 134 -13.61 21.92 -6.36
N LYS A 135 -12.55 22.66 -6.72
CA LYS A 135 -12.52 23.49 -7.95
C LYS A 135 -12.65 22.64 -9.22
N ARG A 136 -11.88 21.55 -9.32
CA ARG A 136 -11.92 20.63 -10.48
C ARG A 136 -13.26 19.92 -10.61
N LEU A 137 -13.83 19.47 -9.48
CA LEU A 137 -15.15 18.85 -9.48
C LEU A 137 -16.26 19.83 -9.88
N LEU A 138 -16.13 21.10 -9.47
CA LEU A 138 -17.03 22.15 -9.89
C LEU A 138 -16.89 22.49 -11.38
N GLU A 139 -15.68 22.62 -11.89
CA GLU A 139 -15.40 22.79 -13.32
C GLU A 139 -15.97 21.62 -14.11
N LEU A 140 -15.80 20.40 -13.61
CA LEU A 140 -16.36 19.19 -14.21
C LEU A 140 -17.90 19.22 -14.23
N PHE A 141 -18.55 19.62 -13.13
CA PHE A 141 -20.00 19.80 -13.07
C PHE A 141 -20.49 20.91 -14.02
N GLN A 142 -19.75 22.02 -14.12
CA GLN A 142 -20.06 23.11 -15.05
C GLN A 142 -19.87 22.68 -16.52
N HIS A 143 -18.84 21.88 -16.81
CA HIS A 143 -18.63 21.28 -18.13
C HIS A 143 -19.77 20.35 -18.51
N ILE A 144 -20.28 19.55 -17.57
CA ILE A 144 -21.45 18.67 -17.80
C ILE A 144 -22.70 19.49 -18.17
N LEU A 145 -22.90 20.63 -17.51
CA LEU A 145 -24.03 21.52 -17.80
C LEU A 145 -23.87 22.33 -19.10
N SER A 146 -22.65 22.71 -19.47
CA SER A 146 -22.38 23.53 -20.67
C SER A 146 -22.33 22.73 -21.97
N GLY A 147 -22.21 21.41 -21.90
CA GLY A 147 -22.34 20.52 -23.04
C GLY A 147 -21.09 20.34 -23.91
N GLY A 148 -21.23 19.55 -24.98
CA GLY A 148 -20.14 19.20 -25.90
C GLY A 148 -19.34 17.95 -25.50
N LYS A 149 -18.21 17.72 -26.17
CA LYS A 149 -17.40 16.49 -25.98
C LYS A 149 -16.81 16.35 -24.58
N GLY A 150 -16.46 17.47 -23.93
CA GLY A 150 -15.93 17.49 -22.56
C GLY A 150 -16.99 17.05 -21.53
N ALA A 151 -18.23 17.52 -21.69
CA ALA A 151 -19.38 17.11 -20.88
C ALA A 151 -19.62 15.60 -20.95
N PHE A 152 -19.63 15.05 -22.17
CA PHE A 152 -19.84 13.63 -22.41
C PHE A 152 -18.78 12.76 -21.72
N LEU A 153 -17.49 13.10 -21.87
CA LEU A 153 -16.39 12.36 -21.24
C LEU A 153 -16.42 12.48 -19.70
N ALA A 154 -16.75 13.66 -19.17
CA ALA A 154 -16.89 13.88 -17.73
C ALA A 154 -18.05 13.07 -17.13
N SER A 155 -19.23 13.12 -17.74
CA SER A 155 -20.40 12.37 -17.29
C SER A 155 -20.17 10.86 -17.37
N ALA A 156 -19.47 10.38 -18.39
CA ALA A 156 -19.16 8.98 -18.52
C ALA A 156 -18.12 8.50 -17.50
N GLY A 157 -17.12 9.33 -17.17
CA GLY A 157 -16.20 9.05 -16.07
C GLY A 157 -16.93 8.95 -14.72
N LEU A 158 -17.85 9.88 -14.43
CA LEU A 158 -18.69 9.82 -13.23
C LEU A 158 -19.61 8.58 -13.23
N TYR A 159 -20.14 8.19 -14.39
CA TYR A 159 -20.97 6.99 -14.52
C TYR A 159 -20.18 5.73 -14.19
N VAL A 160 -18.94 5.60 -14.66
CA VAL A 160 -18.07 4.44 -14.34
C VAL A 160 -17.83 4.35 -12.85
N ILE A 161 -17.51 5.48 -12.20
CA ILE A 161 -17.30 5.54 -10.74
C ILE A 161 -18.58 5.14 -10.00
N GLY A 162 -19.73 5.71 -10.40
CA GLY A 162 -21.02 5.37 -9.80
C GLY A 162 -21.41 3.90 -10.01
N TYR A 163 -21.14 3.35 -11.19
CA TYR A 163 -21.39 1.95 -11.51
C TYR A 163 -20.58 1.01 -10.61
N LEU A 164 -19.29 1.29 -10.41
CA LEU A 164 -18.44 0.51 -9.50
C LEU A 164 -18.86 0.66 -8.04
N ALA A 165 -19.19 1.87 -7.61
CA ALA A 165 -19.66 2.13 -6.25
C ALA A 165 -20.95 1.34 -5.94
N VAL A 166 -21.92 1.33 -6.87
CA VAL A 166 -23.15 0.53 -6.72
C VAL A 166 -22.86 -0.97 -6.82
N SER A 167 -21.91 -1.38 -7.66
CA SER A 167 -21.57 -2.81 -7.81
C SER A 167 -20.97 -3.40 -6.55
N PHE A 168 -20.22 -2.64 -5.75
CA PHE A 168 -19.57 -3.15 -4.54
C PHE A 168 -20.33 -2.86 -3.24
N PHE A 169 -21.45 -2.14 -3.30
CA PHE A 169 -22.31 -1.92 -2.14
C PHE A 169 -22.93 -3.25 -1.67
N PRO A 170 -22.98 -3.55 -0.35
CA PRO A 170 -22.77 -2.64 0.79
C PRO A 170 -21.32 -2.57 1.32
N TYR A 171 -20.34 -3.07 0.56
CA TYR A 171 -18.92 -3.09 0.91
C TYR A 171 -18.60 -3.95 2.16
N ASP A 172 -19.41 -4.98 2.40
CA ASP A 172 -19.26 -5.98 3.45
C ASP A 172 -18.24 -7.06 3.04
N PHE A 173 -17.00 -6.62 2.76
CA PHE A 173 -15.93 -7.53 2.37
C PHE A 173 -15.60 -8.51 3.49
N VAL A 174 -15.38 -9.76 3.12
CA VAL A 174 -14.93 -10.84 3.99
C VAL A 174 -13.59 -10.49 4.62
N THR A 175 -13.50 -10.60 5.95
CA THR A 175 -12.28 -10.25 6.71
C THR A 175 -11.52 -11.46 7.25
N SER A 176 -12.13 -12.66 7.24
CA SER A 176 -11.49 -13.90 7.67
C SER A 176 -11.75 -15.05 6.69
N PHE A 177 -10.88 -16.07 6.67
CA PHE A 177 -11.10 -17.25 5.84
C PHE A 177 -12.31 -18.08 6.29
N GLN A 178 -12.69 -18.00 7.57
CA GLN A 178 -13.91 -18.62 8.08
C GLN A 178 -15.15 -17.99 7.46
N GLU A 179 -15.24 -16.64 7.42
CA GLU A 179 -16.32 -15.93 6.73
C GLU A 179 -16.40 -16.29 5.24
N LEU A 180 -15.25 -16.47 4.58
CA LEU A 180 -15.20 -16.91 3.18
C LEU A 180 -15.71 -18.35 3.02
N GLY A 181 -15.33 -19.24 3.94
CA GLY A 181 -15.78 -20.62 3.99
C GLY A 181 -17.30 -20.71 4.18
N ASP A 182 -17.84 -19.97 5.15
CA ASP A 182 -19.28 -19.90 5.43
C ASP A 182 -20.06 -19.33 4.24
N LYS A 183 -19.51 -18.29 3.59
CA LYS A 183 -20.05 -17.71 2.36
C LYS A 183 -20.10 -18.73 1.23
N LEU A 184 -19.00 -19.42 0.94
CA LEU A 184 -18.95 -20.42 -0.13
C LEU A 184 -19.85 -21.64 0.17
N ALA A 185 -19.96 -22.02 1.44
CA ALA A 185 -20.86 -23.09 1.90
C ALA A 185 -22.35 -22.74 1.73
N SER A 186 -22.71 -21.45 1.71
CA SER A 186 -24.09 -21.00 1.50
C SER A 186 -24.67 -21.39 0.13
N GLY A 187 -23.82 -21.75 -0.84
CA GLY A 187 -24.23 -22.22 -2.17
C GLY A 187 -24.92 -21.18 -3.05
N GLN A 188 -24.83 -19.90 -2.70
CA GLN A 188 -25.46 -18.82 -3.46
C GLN A 188 -24.69 -18.44 -4.72
N ASP A 189 -23.37 -18.65 -4.74
CA ASP A 189 -22.52 -18.33 -5.88
C ASP A 189 -22.54 -19.46 -6.92
N SER A 190 -22.45 -19.11 -8.22
CA SER A 190 -22.52 -20.11 -9.28
C SER A 190 -21.66 -19.75 -10.48
N LEU A 191 -21.16 -20.76 -11.19
CA LEU A 191 -20.41 -20.55 -12.44
C LEU A 191 -21.29 -20.04 -13.59
N PHE A 192 -22.63 -20.13 -13.50
CA PHE A 192 -23.52 -19.69 -14.57
C PHE A 192 -24.69 -18.82 -14.07
N ILE A 193 -25.83 -19.40 -13.70
CA ILE A 193 -26.98 -18.67 -13.11
C ILE A 193 -27.17 -19.18 -11.69
N SER A 194 -27.21 -18.24 -10.74
CA SER A 194 -27.44 -18.57 -9.33
C SER A 194 -28.90 -18.93 -9.09
N SER A 195 -29.15 -19.87 -8.16
CA SER A 195 -30.48 -20.19 -7.63
C SER A 195 -31.17 -18.97 -7.00
N SER A 196 -30.41 -17.94 -6.60
CA SER A 196 -30.92 -16.69 -6.03
C SER A 196 -31.54 -15.73 -7.07
N CYS A 197 -31.49 -16.03 -8.37
CA CYS A 197 -32.00 -15.14 -9.43
C CYS A 197 -33.54 -14.96 -9.40
N GLY A 198 -34.27 -15.87 -8.74
CA GLY A 198 -35.72 -15.84 -8.58
C GLY A 198 -36.49 -16.35 -9.82
N GLY A 199 -37.81 -16.13 -9.85
CA GLY A 199 -38.66 -16.58 -10.95
C GLY A 199 -38.33 -15.91 -12.31
N LEU A 200 -38.81 -16.52 -13.40
CA LEU A 200 -38.42 -16.16 -14.79
C LEU A 200 -38.52 -14.66 -15.11
N ILE A 201 -39.60 -13.99 -14.68
CA ILE A 201 -39.79 -12.54 -14.90
C ILE A 201 -38.75 -11.72 -14.13
N ARG A 202 -38.48 -12.07 -12.86
CA ARG A 202 -37.53 -11.32 -12.01
C ARG A 202 -36.09 -11.53 -12.48
N CYS A 203 -35.74 -12.76 -12.81
CA CYS A 203 -34.39 -13.10 -13.28
C CYS A 203 -34.10 -12.45 -14.64
N SER A 204 -35.03 -12.52 -15.59
CA SER A 204 -34.87 -11.85 -16.89
C SER A 204 -34.80 -10.33 -16.77
N ALA A 205 -35.59 -9.72 -15.90
CA ALA A 205 -35.52 -8.28 -15.62
C ALA A 205 -34.16 -7.87 -15.02
N LYS A 206 -33.62 -8.66 -14.08
CA LYS A 206 -32.30 -8.43 -13.47
C LYS A 206 -31.18 -8.51 -14.51
N LEU A 207 -31.14 -9.57 -15.33
CA LEU A 207 -30.12 -9.71 -16.37
C LEU A 207 -30.24 -8.60 -17.43
N THR A 208 -31.46 -8.20 -17.77
CA THR A 208 -31.69 -7.10 -18.71
C THR A 208 -31.23 -5.76 -18.14
N SER A 209 -31.46 -5.48 -16.86
CA SER A 209 -30.99 -4.23 -16.24
C SER A 209 -29.45 -4.17 -16.19
N GLU A 210 -28.77 -5.30 -15.96
CA GLU A 210 -27.30 -5.39 -16.06
C GLU A 210 -26.80 -5.03 -17.47
N ILE A 211 -27.43 -5.56 -18.52
CA ILE A 211 -27.11 -5.22 -19.92
C ILE A 211 -27.30 -3.72 -20.15
N VAL A 212 -28.46 -3.17 -19.75
CA VAL A 212 -28.79 -1.75 -19.94
C VAL A 212 -27.81 -0.83 -19.21
N LEU A 213 -27.40 -1.18 -18.00
CA LEU A 213 -26.40 -0.41 -17.24
C LEU A 213 -24.98 -0.53 -17.81
N ALA A 214 -24.67 -1.62 -18.51
CA ALA A 214 -23.40 -1.76 -19.20
C ALA A 214 -23.35 -0.99 -20.55
N VAL A 215 -24.50 -0.62 -21.14
CA VAL A 215 -24.55 0.13 -22.41
C VAL A 215 -23.80 1.47 -22.36
N PRO A 216 -24.01 2.37 -21.37
CA PRO A 216 -23.26 3.62 -21.28
C PRO A 216 -21.74 3.42 -21.19
N LEU A 217 -21.28 2.36 -20.52
CA LEU A 217 -19.86 1.99 -20.48
C LEU A 217 -19.35 1.64 -21.88
N GLY A 218 -20.13 0.87 -22.65
CA GLY A 218 -19.83 0.56 -24.05
C GLY A 218 -19.72 1.80 -24.95
N ILE A 219 -20.64 2.76 -24.81
CA ILE A 219 -20.59 4.04 -25.55
C ILE A 219 -19.33 4.83 -25.14
N PHE A 220 -19.02 4.88 -23.84
CA PHE A 220 -17.86 5.60 -23.31
C PHE A 220 -16.54 5.02 -23.80
N PHE A 221 -16.32 3.72 -23.61
CA PHE A 221 -15.11 3.05 -24.07
C PHE A 221 -15.04 3.03 -25.61
N GLY A 222 -16.18 2.99 -26.31
CA GLY A 222 -16.24 3.20 -27.76
C GLY A 222 -15.80 4.60 -28.18
N ALA A 223 -16.09 5.63 -27.40
CA ALA A 223 -15.61 6.99 -27.64
C ALA A 223 -14.13 7.16 -27.29
N LEU A 224 -13.69 6.56 -26.18
CA LEU A 224 -12.29 6.59 -25.72
C LEU A 224 -11.36 5.85 -26.70
N LEU A 225 -11.82 4.69 -27.19
CA LEU A 225 -11.13 3.78 -28.10
C LEU A 225 -11.55 4.00 -29.56
N LYS A 226 -12.04 5.19 -29.91
CA LYS A 226 -12.38 5.57 -31.30
C LYS A 226 -11.26 5.22 -32.28
N TRP A 227 -10.01 5.30 -31.81
CA TRP A 227 -8.78 5.11 -32.58
C TRP A 227 -8.41 3.64 -32.82
N HIS A 228 -9.06 2.68 -32.13
CA HIS A 228 -8.68 1.27 -32.17
C HIS A 228 -9.31 0.54 -33.38
N PRO A 229 -8.55 -0.23 -34.19
CA PRO A 229 -9.05 -0.86 -35.41
C PRO A 229 -10.09 -1.96 -35.14
N GLN A 230 -9.93 -2.71 -34.04
CA GLN A 230 -10.90 -3.69 -33.56
C GLN A 230 -11.64 -3.16 -32.33
N ARG A 231 -12.24 -1.98 -32.46
CA ARG A 231 -12.87 -1.25 -31.33
C ARG A 231 -13.92 -2.09 -30.59
N LEU A 232 -14.80 -2.75 -31.33
CA LEU A 232 -15.85 -3.59 -30.76
C LEU A 232 -15.24 -4.73 -29.91
N THR A 233 -14.23 -5.42 -30.43
CA THR A 233 -13.53 -6.49 -29.71
C THR A 233 -12.84 -5.96 -28.45
N ALA A 234 -12.18 -4.80 -28.53
CA ALA A 234 -11.52 -4.18 -27.38
C ALA A 234 -12.53 -3.78 -26.29
N VAL A 235 -13.69 -3.22 -26.67
CA VAL A 235 -14.76 -2.87 -25.72
C VAL A 235 -15.35 -4.13 -25.08
N MET A 236 -15.57 -5.20 -25.86
CA MET A 236 -16.03 -6.49 -25.33
C MET A 236 -15.00 -7.13 -24.39
N LEU A 237 -13.70 -7.06 -24.71
CA LEU A 237 -12.63 -7.55 -23.83
C LEU A 237 -12.56 -6.75 -22.52
N ILE A 238 -12.71 -5.42 -22.59
CA ILE A 238 -12.83 -4.60 -21.38
C ILE A 238 -14.06 -5.01 -20.58
N GLY A 239 -15.18 -5.29 -21.24
CA GLY A 239 -16.38 -5.83 -20.57
C GLY A 239 -16.15 -7.18 -19.89
N PHE A 240 -15.37 -8.07 -20.51
CA PHE A 240 -14.95 -9.34 -19.90
C PHE A 240 -14.08 -9.11 -18.66
N ILE A 241 -13.07 -8.23 -18.76
CA ILE A 241 -12.18 -7.91 -17.64
C ILE A 241 -12.99 -7.26 -16.50
N PHE A 242 -13.80 -6.24 -16.81
CA PHE A 242 -14.66 -5.58 -15.82
C PHE A 242 -15.63 -6.56 -15.17
N GLY A 243 -16.29 -7.40 -15.96
CA GLY A 243 -17.20 -8.41 -15.44
C GLY A 243 -16.48 -9.40 -14.53
N THR A 244 -15.34 -9.94 -14.97
CA THR A 244 -14.56 -10.91 -14.19
C THR A 244 -14.08 -10.30 -12.87
N VAL A 245 -13.57 -9.07 -12.89
CA VAL A 245 -13.14 -8.37 -11.68
C VAL A 245 -14.31 -8.15 -10.73
N ILE A 246 -15.46 -7.66 -11.23
CA ILE A 246 -16.63 -7.43 -10.39
C ILE A 246 -17.13 -8.74 -9.79
N GLU A 247 -17.32 -9.79 -10.59
CA GLU A 247 -17.80 -11.09 -10.08
C GLU A 247 -16.80 -11.75 -9.12
N ALA A 248 -15.49 -11.64 -9.37
CA ALA A 248 -14.49 -12.12 -8.42
C ALA A 248 -14.53 -11.35 -7.10
N SER A 249 -14.77 -10.03 -7.15
CA SER A 249 -14.98 -9.23 -5.95
C SER A 249 -16.29 -9.56 -5.25
N GLN A 250 -17.36 -9.96 -5.96
CA GLN A 250 -18.62 -10.39 -5.34
C GLN A 250 -18.45 -11.63 -4.46
N VAL A 251 -17.54 -12.56 -4.83
CA VAL A 251 -17.21 -13.73 -3.98
C VAL A 251 -16.62 -13.29 -2.63
N LEU A 252 -15.95 -12.14 -2.61
CA LEU A 252 -15.35 -11.57 -1.41
C LEU A 252 -16.33 -10.68 -0.62
N LEU A 253 -17.58 -10.52 -1.06
CA LEU A 253 -18.62 -9.80 -0.33
C LEU A 253 -19.56 -10.80 0.34
N VAL A 254 -19.83 -10.61 1.64
CA VAL A 254 -20.70 -11.52 2.41
C VAL A 254 -22.12 -11.57 1.80
N SER A 255 -22.67 -10.40 1.45
CA SER A 255 -23.97 -10.26 0.78
C SER A 255 -23.90 -10.38 -0.75
N GLY A 256 -22.70 -10.50 -1.33
CA GLY A 256 -22.51 -10.55 -2.77
C GLY A 256 -23.04 -11.85 -3.38
N VAL A 257 -23.45 -11.81 -4.65
CA VAL A 257 -23.80 -13.03 -5.40
C VAL A 257 -23.02 -13.03 -6.69
N ALA A 258 -22.01 -13.88 -6.77
CA ALA A 258 -21.19 -14.07 -7.96
C ALA A 258 -21.87 -15.04 -8.93
N GLN A 259 -22.04 -14.61 -10.18
CA GLN A 259 -22.62 -15.44 -11.23
C GLN A 259 -21.96 -15.22 -12.59
N GLY A 260 -21.49 -16.30 -13.23
CA GLY A 260 -20.77 -16.21 -14.50
C GLY A 260 -21.58 -15.58 -15.65
N ILE A 261 -22.92 -15.71 -15.63
CA ILE A 261 -23.80 -15.06 -16.61
C ILE A 261 -23.66 -13.52 -16.58
N SER A 262 -23.36 -12.93 -15.43
CA SER A 262 -23.21 -11.47 -15.29
C SER A 262 -21.95 -10.93 -15.97
N VAL A 263 -20.94 -11.78 -16.22
CA VAL A 263 -19.80 -11.41 -17.09
C VAL A 263 -20.30 -11.28 -18.53
N LEU A 264 -21.12 -12.22 -18.99
CA LEU A 264 -21.66 -12.23 -20.34
C LEU A 264 -22.66 -11.07 -20.58
N THR A 265 -23.52 -10.75 -19.61
CA THR A 265 -24.44 -9.60 -19.71
C THR A 265 -23.69 -8.29 -19.86
N ARG A 266 -22.58 -8.09 -19.13
CA ARG A 266 -21.74 -6.89 -19.26
C ARG A 266 -21.02 -6.81 -20.59
N ILE A 267 -20.48 -7.92 -21.11
CA ILE A 267 -19.90 -7.99 -22.46
C ILE A 267 -20.95 -7.58 -23.51
N LEU A 268 -22.15 -8.16 -23.42
CA LEU A 268 -23.25 -7.86 -24.33
C LEU A 268 -23.67 -6.39 -24.25
N GLY A 269 -23.89 -5.86 -23.05
CA GLY A 269 -24.27 -4.45 -22.85
C GLY A 269 -23.22 -3.48 -23.37
N MET A 270 -21.94 -3.73 -23.08
CA MET A 270 -20.85 -2.89 -23.60
C MET A 270 -20.70 -2.99 -25.12
N GLY A 271 -20.87 -4.19 -25.70
CA GLY A 271 -20.89 -4.38 -27.15
C GLY A 271 -22.04 -3.64 -27.83
N LEU A 272 -23.25 -3.69 -27.25
CA LEU A 272 -24.42 -2.93 -27.71
C LEU A 272 -24.16 -1.41 -27.63
N GLY A 273 -23.54 -0.94 -26.56
CA GLY A 273 -23.15 0.46 -26.40
C GLY A 273 -22.15 0.94 -27.46
N GLU A 274 -21.15 0.13 -27.81
CA GLU A 274 -20.20 0.46 -28.89
C GLU A 274 -20.92 0.58 -30.24
N LYS A 275 -21.83 -0.36 -30.53
CA LYS A 275 -22.59 -0.37 -31.79
C LYS A 275 -23.52 0.84 -31.88
N LEU A 276 -24.14 1.20 -30.75
CA LEU A 276 -24.96 2.41 -30.63
C LEU A 276 -24.12 3.66 -30.87
N TYR A 277 -22.92 3.75 -30.26
CA TYR A 277 -21.99 4.85 -30.50
C TYR A 277 -21.55 4.97 -31.97
N LYS A 278 -21.26 3.85 -32.64
CA LYS A 278 -20.94 3.82 -34.08
C LYS A 278 -22.06 4.40 -34.92
N ASN A 279 -23.30 4.00 -34.65
CA ASN A 279 -24.47 4.44 -35.40
C ASN A 279 -24.80 5.92 -35.16
N ILE A 280 -24.64 6.39 -33.92
CA ILE A 280 -24.79 7.81 -33.57
C ILE A 280 -23.69 8.67 -34.25
N GLY A 281 -22.44 8.18 -34.27
CA GLY A 281 -21.32 8.88 -34.90
C GLY A 281 -21.39 8.94 -36.43
N ALA A 282 -22.02 7.95 -37.09
CA ALA A 282 -22.14 7.87 -38.54
C ALA A 282 -23.29 8.74 -39.11
N ARG A 283 -24.38 8.94 -38.36
CA ARG A 283 -25.51 9.81 -38.77
C ARG A 283 -25.38 11.18 -38.12
N ARG A 284 -24.53 12.04 -38.71
CA ARG A 284 -24.37 13.45 -38.33
C ARG A 284 -25.56 14.35 -38.70
N SER A 285 -26.73 13.78 -39.02
CA SER A 285 -27.88 14.47 -39.62
C SER A 285 -29.02 14.70 -38.61
N ARG A 286 -29.63 15.88 -38.74
CA ARG A 286 -30.61 16.61 -37.91
C ARG A 286 -31.92 15.90 -37.49
N THR A 287 -32.02 14.56 -37.52
CA THR A 287 -33.29 13.86 -37.23
C THR A 287 -33.10 12.65 -36.32
N PHE A 288 -32.68 12.88 -35.07
CA PHE A 288 -32.56 11.81 -34.06
C PHE A 288 -33.93 11.28 -33.60
N ILE A 289 -34.99 12.08 -33.72
CA ILE A 289 -36.34 11.70 -33.32
C ILE A 289 -37.18 11.53 -34.59
N ASN A 290 -37.14 10.32 -35.15
CA ASN A 290 -38.01 9.93 -36.25
C ASN A 290 -39.46 9.85 -35.73
N PRO A 291 -40.47 10.49 -36.36
CA PRO A 291 -41.88 10.35 -35.96
C PRO A 291 -42.36 8.88 -35.92
N ALA A 292 -41.67 7.96 -36.61
CA ALA A 292 -41.88 6.52 -36.50
C ALA A 292 -41.64 5.94 -35.09
N LEU A 293 -40.82 6.58 -34.23
CA LEU A 293 -40.59 6.12 -32.84
C LEU A 293 -41.87 6.13 -31.99
N ARG A 294 -42.84 7.01 -32.28
CA ARG A 294 -44.12 7.05 -31.56
C ARG A 294 -44.90 5.74 -31.70
N LYS A 295 -44.85 5.11 -32.88
CA LYS A 295 -45.50 3.81 -33.11
C LYS A 295 -44.90 2.73 -32.21
N TYR A 296 -43.58 2.70 -32.07
CA TYR A 296 -42.89 1.76 -31.18
C TYR A 296 -43.14 2.04 -29.71
N ILE A 297 -43.29 3.31 -29.29
CA ILE A 297 -43.66 3.66 -27.90
C ILE A 297 -45.07 3.15 -27.58
N VAL A 298 -46.03 3.31 -28.49
CA VAL A 298 -47.40 2.79 -28.30
C VAL A 298 -47.39 1.25 -28.22
N ILE A 299 -46.67 0.59 -29.13
CA ILE A 299 -46.53 -0.88 -29.12
C ILE A 299 -45.84 -1.37 -27.84
N ALA A 300 -44.81 -0.66 -27.36
CA ALA A 300 -44.07 -1.02 -26.15
C ALA A 300 -44.84 -0.72 -24.84
N CYS A 301 -45.86 0.14 -24.88
CA CYS A 301 -46.61 0.56 -23.70
C CYS A 301 -47.34 -0.62 -23.02
N LEU A 302 -48.07 -1.44 -23.79
CA LEU A 302 -48.80 -2.59 -23.24
C LEU A 302 -47.86 -3.65 -22.61
N PRO A 303 -46.81 -4.14 -23.30
CA PRO A 303 -45.83 -5.05 -22.69
C PRO A 303 -45.16 -4.45 -21.45
N TYR A 304 -44.86 -3.14 -21.47
CA TYR A 304 -44.26 -2.44 -20.34
C TYR A 304 -45.20 -2.43 -19.12
N VAL A 305 -46.48 -2.08 -19.30
CA VAL A 305 -47.46 -2.07 -18.19
C VAL A 305 -47.67 -3.48 -17.64
N LEU A 306 -47.73 -4.51 -18.50
CA LEU A 306 -47.83 -5.91 -18.07
C LEU A 306 -46.58 -6.36 -17.29
N LEU A 307 -45.38 -5.99 -17.75
CA LEU A 307 -44.12 -6.25 -17.03
C LEU A 307 -44.11 -5.53 -15.68
N LEU A 308 -44.52 -4.26 -15.64
CA LEU A 308 -44.57 -3.44 -14.43
C LEU A 308 -45.54 -4.03 -13.40
N ALA A 309 -46.71 -4.50 -13.85
CA ALA A 309 -47.66 -5.23 -13.01
C ALA A 309 -47.05 -6.54 -12.48
N GLY A 310 -46.41 -7.33 -13.35
CA GLY A 310 -45.73 -8.57 -12.97
C GLY A 310 -44.63 -8.37 -11.92
N LEU A 311 -43.80 -7.34 -12.09
CA LEU A 311 -42.76 -6.96 -11.13
C LEU A 311 -43.33 -6.47 -9.78
N ASN A 312 -44.54 -5.91 -9.79
CA ASN A 312 -45.28 -5.53 -8.57
C ASN A 312 -46.07 -6.69 -7.94
N GLY A 313 -45.95 -7.90 -8.48
CA GLY A 313 -46.54 -9.11 -7.90
C GLY A 313 -47.84 -9.59 -8.56
N TRP A 314 -48.25 -9.02 -9.69
CA TRP A 314 -49.38 -9.55 -10.46
C TRP A 314 -49.00 -10.84 -11.19
N SER A 315 -49.75 -11.91 -10.96
CA SER A 315 -49.63 -13.17 -11.70
C SER A 315 -51.00 -13.81 -11.93
N TRP A 316 -51.07 -14.74 -12.90
CA TRP A 316 -52.30 -15.46 -13.23
C TRP A 316 -52.83 -16.35 -12.08
N SER A 317 -51.99 -16.65 -11.08
CA SER A 317 -52.31 -17.51 -9.93
C SER A 317 -52.42 -16.75 -8.61
N ASN A 318 -52.67 -15.44 -8.65
CA ASN A 318 -52.73 -14.63 -7.43
C ASN A 318 -53.92 -15.00 -6.54
N THR A 319 -53.67 -15.17 -5.25
CA THR A 319 -54.69 -15.22 -4.20
C THR A 319 -55.01 -13.82 -3.69
N TYR A 320 -56.31 -13.51 -3.56
CA TYR A 320 -56.80 -12.21 -3.11
C TYR A 320 -56.91 -12.13 -1.59
N SER A 321 -56.75 -10.92 -1.06
CA SER A 321 -56.82 -10.62 0.37
C SER A 321 -58.23 -10.33 0.82
N ASP A 322 -58.71 -11.06 1.84
CA ASP A 322 -60.01 -10.80 2.46
C ASP A 322 -59.98 -9.59 3.42
N ASP A 323 -58.80 -9.23 3.93
CA ASP A 323 -58.59 -8.11 4.86
C ASP A 323 -57.93 -6.88 4.18
N VAL A 324 -58.70 -6.21 3.32
CA VAL A 324 -58.24 -4.97 2.66
C VAL A 324 -58.23 -3.79 3.63
N THR A 325 -59.20 -3.75 4.56
CA THR A 325 -59.36 -2.66 5.53
C THR A 325 -58.26 -2.63 6.58
N GLY A 326 -57.83 -3.78 7.11
CA GLY A 326 -56.70 -3.88 8.03
C GLY A 326 -55.39 -3.48 7.37
N LYS A 327 -55.14 -3.95 6.13
CA LYS A 327 -53.97 -3.53 5.36
C LYS A 327 -53.91 -2.02 5.10
N LEU A 328 -55.07 -1.35 4.98
CA LEU A 328 -55.11 0.10 4.80
C LEU A 328 -54.81 0.85 6.09
N SER A 329 -55.27 0.36 7.25
CA SER A 329 -54.96 0.97 8.55
C SER A 329 -53.50 0.81 8.96
N ASP A 330 -52.85 -0.26 8.51
CA ASP A 330 -51.46 -0.58 8.84
C ASP A 330 -50.43 0.15 7.97
N ILE A 331 -50.87 0.96 6.99
CA ILE A 331 -49.94 1.72 6.14
C ILE A 331 -49.30 2.87 6.93
N HIS A 332 -47.98 2.78 7.10
CA HIS A 332 -47.15 3.92 7.47
C HIS A 332 -46.86 4.83 6.26
N TRP A 333 -47.26 6.09 6.39
CA TRP A 333 -47.12 7.12 5.35
C TRP A 333 -45.78 7.87 5.37
N LEU A 334 -44.96 7.63 6.40
CA LEU A 334 -43.68 8.30 6.56
C LEU A 334 -42.69 7.82 5.46
N PRO A 335 -42.09 8.73 4.67
CA PRO A 335 -41.12 8.34 3.65
C PRO A 335 -39.97 7.51 4.22
N PHE A 336 -39.56 6.46 3.50
CA PHE A 336 -38.48 5.54 3.90
C PHE A 336 -38.71 4.73 5.18
N TYR A 337 -39.92 4.76 5.76
CA TYR A 337 -40.25 3.96 6.95
C TYR A 337 -39.93 2.47 6.75
N TYR A 338 -40.40 1.86 5.67
CA TYR A 338 -40.14 0.44 5.40
C TYR A 338 -38.68 0.15 5.03
N HIS A 339 -37.95 1.13 4.48
CA HIS A 339 -36.55 0.95 4.13
C HIS A 339 -35.67 0.86 5.40
N TYR A 340 -36.08 1.52 6.49
CA TYR A 340 -35.40 1.45 7.78
C TYR A 340 -35.47 0.05 8.42
N TYR A 341 -36.59 -0.66 8.29
CA TYR A 341 -36.76 -2.00 8.88
C TYR A 341 -36.19 -3.13 8.02
N THR A 342 -35.33 -2.81 7.06
CA THR A 342 -34.64 -3.78 6.20
C THR A 342 -33.14 -3.50 6.20
N SER A 343 -32.32 -4.50 5.87
CA SER A 343 -30.89 -4.29 5.67
C SER A 343 -30.62 -3.27 4.55
N GLU A 344 -29.51 -2.56 4.64
CA GLU A 344 -29.08 -1.51 3.72
C GLU A 344 -29.03 -2.01 2.26
N SER A 345 -28.60 -3.25 2.04
CA SER A 345 -28.55 -3.90 0.73
C SER A 345 -29.95 -4.10 0.13
N VAL A 346 -30.91 -4.57 0.93
CA VAL A 346 -32.32 -4.72 0.53
C VAL A 346 -32.96 -3.36 0.27
N ALA A 347 -32.71 -2.37 1.12
CA ALA A 347 -33.20 -1.01 0.94
C ALA A 347 -32.68 -0.38 -0.37
N LEU A 348 -31.37 -0.50 -0.65
CA LEU A 348 -30.78 0.02 -1.88
C LEU A 348 -31.29 -0.71 -3.13
N THR A 349 -31.36 -2.04 -3.08
CA THR A 349 -31.88 -2.83 -4.21
C THR A 349 -33.35 -2.52 -4.50
N SER A 350 -34.16 -2.31 -3.46
CA SER A 350 -35.53 -1.81 -3.58
C SER A 350 -35.58 -0.45 -4.26
N LEU A 351 -34.84 0.54 -3.75
CA LEU A 351 -34.75 1.89 -4.31
C LEU A 351 -34.35 1.87 -5.79
N LEU A 352 -33.28 1.15 -6.13
CA LEU A 352 -32.79 1.03 -7.51
C LEU A 352 -33.80 0.32 -8.41
N SER A 353 -34.45 -0.74 -7.92
CA SER A 353 -35.47 -1.46 -8.69
C SER A 353 -36.63 -0.55 -9.06
N VAL A 354 -37.13 0.24 -8.11
CA VAL A 354 -38.21 1.20 -8.36
C VAL A 354 -37.75 2.31 -9.31
N LEU A 355 -36.53 2.84 -9.14
CA LEU A 355 -35.96 3.81 -10.09
C LEU A 355 -35.95 3.24 -11.52
N PHE A 356 -35.47 2.01 -11.74
CA PHE A 356 -35.44 1.39 -13.06
C PHE A 356 -36.83 1.09 -13.63
N MET A 357 -37.78 0.68 -12.79
CA MET A 357 -39.15 0.40 -13.22
C MET A 357 -39.82 1.62 -13.86
N TYR A 358 -39.59 2.83 -13.31
CA TYR A 358 -40.26 4.06 -13.79
C TYR A 358 -39.41 4.92 -14.74
N MET A 359 -38.14 4.58 -14.94
CA MET A 359 -37.25 5.25 -15.92
C MET A 359 -37.87 5.30 -17.35
N PRO A 360 -38.49 4.23 -17.88
CA PRO A 360 -39.11 4.25 -19.21
C PRO A 360 -40.20 5.31 -19.38
N VAL A 361 -40.92 5.69 -18.31
CA VAL A 361 -41.96 6.73 -18.35
C VAL A 361 -41.35 8.09 -18.72
N GLY A 362 -40.25 8.46 -18.04
CA GLY A 362 -39.54 9.71 -18.30
C GLY A 362 -38.95 9.76 -19.70
N LEU A 363 -38.33 8.66 -20.16
CA LEU A 363 -37.73 8.56 -21.50
C LEU A 363 -38.81 8.57 -22.60
N GLY A 364 -39.91 7.85 -22.41
CA GLY A 364 -41.02 7.76 -23.36
C GLY A 364 -41.71 9.11 -23.57
N LEU A 365 -41.98 9.85 -22.50
CA LEU A 365 -42.57 11.20 -22.58
C LEU A 365 -41.60 12.22 -23.20
N TRP A 366 -40.29 12.07 -22.97
CA TRP A 366 -39.29 12.88 -23.65
C TRP A 366 -39.27 12.61 -25.17
N LEU A 367 -39.24 11.33 -25.57
CA LEU A 367 -39.27 10.92 -26.99
C LEU A 367 -40.58 11.33 -27.70
N TRP A 368 -41.69 11.41 -26.96
CA TRP A 368 -42.99 11.84 -27.50
C TRP A 368 -43.00 13.32 -27.93
N LYS A 369 -42.18 14.16 -27.29
CA LYS A 369 -42.17 15.64 -27.43
C LYS A 369 -41.25 16.12 -28.56
N ASN A 370 -41.66 15.97 -29.82
CA ASN A 370 -41.01 16.75 -30.90
C ASN A 370 -41.91 17.10 -32.11
N SER A 371 -43.05 17.75 -31.89
CA SER A 371 -43.86 18.30 -32.99
C SER A 371 -44.51 19.67 -32.71
N GLY A 372 -43.90 20.53 -31.88
CA GLY A 372 -44.38 21.92 -31.78
C GLY A 372 -43.78 22.71 -30.62
N GLY A 373 -43.19 23.87 -30.96
CA GLY A 373 -43.00 25.07 -30.13
C GLY A 373 -42.22 24.93 -28.82
N TYR A 374 -41.07 25.60 -28.73
CA TYR A 374 -40.35 25.84 -27.48
C TYR A 374 -41.12 26.82 -26.58
N THR A 375 -41.99 26.32 -25.70
CA THR A 375 -42.50 27.08 -24.55
C THR A 375 -42.36 26.29 -23.25
N LEU A 376 -41.89 27.00 -22.20
CA LEU A 376 -41.55 26.59 -20.83
C LEU A 376 -41.08 25.13 -20.60
N ALA A 377 -39.77 24.93 -20.58
CA ALA A 377 -39.11 23.63 -20.31
C ALA A 377 -39.35 23.03 -18.91
N GLY A 378 -39.89 23.81 -17.95
CA GLY A 378 -40.14 23.36 -16.57
C GLY A 378 -41.38 22.48 -16.39
N SER A 379 -42.47 22.75 -17.12
CA SER A 379 -43.76 22.08 -16.88
C SER A 379 -43.76 20.61 -17.27
N LYS A 380 -43.09 20.25 -18.37
CA LYS A 380 -43.11 18.87 -18.92
C LYS A 380 -42.27 17.87 -18.13
N LYS A 381 -41.18 18.31 -17.47
CA LYS A 381 -40.38 17.46 -16.56
C LYS A 381 -41.19 17.05 -15.33
N PHE A 382 -41.90 18.03 -14.77
CA PHE A 382 -42.80 17.82 -13.64
C PHE A 382 -43.98 16.92 -14.02
N SER A 383 -44.58 17.12 -15.21
CA SER A 383 -45.63 16.22 -15.72
C SER A 383 -45.15 14.77 -15.86
N ALA A 384 -43.92 14.53 -16.32
CA ALA A 384 -43.37 13.18 -16.40
C ALA A 384 -43.27 12.51 -15.01
N GLY A 385 -42.86 13.27 -13.99
CA GLY A 385 -42.91 12.82 -12.60
C GLY A 385 -44.33 12.49 -12.14
N LEU A 386 -45.31 13.36 -12.41
CA LEU A 386 -46.72 13.13 -12.03
C LEU A 386 -47.31 11.88 -12.69
N TYR A 387 -47.03 11.62 -13.98
CA TYR A 387 -47.51 10.41 -14.65
C TYR A 387 -46.92 9.14 -14.03
N ALA A 388 -45.64 9.15 -13.67
CA ALA A 388 -45.00 8.03 -12.99
C ALA A 388 -45.57 7.81 -11.58
N ALA A 389 -45.75 8.89 -10.80
CA ALA A 389 -46.38 8.83 -9.49
C ALA A 389 -47.84 8.34 -9.57
N GLY A 390 -48.61 8.75 -10.58
CA GLY A 390 -49.98 8.26 -10.79
C GLY A 390 -50.03 6.77 -11.14
N LEU A 391 -49.10 6.30 -11.99
CA LEU A 391 -48.96 4.88 -12.30
C LEU A 391 -48.52 4.07 -11.08
N ALA A 392 -47.58 4.60 -10.30
CA ALA A 392 -47.14 4.00 -9.04
C ALA A 392 -48.27 3.94 -8.02
N PHE A 393 -49.06 5.01 -7.87
CA PHE A 393 -50.23 5.03 -7.00
C PHE A 393 -51.20 3.91 -7.38
N ALA A 394 -51.55 3.76 -8.66
CA ALA A 394 -52.44 2.68 -9.09
C ALA A 394 -51.89 1.28 -8.74
N LEU A 395 -50.59 1.04 -8.94
CA LEU A 395 -49.96 -0.24 -8.63
C LEU A 395 -49.79 -0.48 -7.13
N GLU A 396 -49.41 0.52 -6.34
CA GLU A 396 -49.31 0.42 -4.89
C GLU A 396 -50.69 0.20 -4.26
N THR A 397 -51.72 0.93 -4.69
CA THR A 397 -53.11 0.68 -4.27
C THR A 397 -53.56 -0.73 -4.63
N SER A 398 -53.14 -1.24 -5.80
CA SER A 398 -53.49 -2.61 -6.21
C SER A 398 -52.94 -3.69 -5.27
N LYS A 399 -51.85 -3.43 -4.55
CA LYS A 399 -51.24 -4.40 -3.60
C LYS A 399 -52.12 -4.65 -2.38
N LEU A 400 -53.04 -3.75 -2.04
CA LEU A 400 -54.02 -3.98 -0.98
C LEU A 400 -54.84 -5.26 -1.20
N PHE A 401 -55.13 -5.57 -2.46
CA PHE A 401 -55.93 -6.73 -2.86
C PHE A 401 -55.11 -8.02 -3.00
N LEU A 402 -53.78 -7.96 -2.95
CA LEU A 402 -52.88 -9.10 -3.16
C LEU A 402 -52.41 -9.69 -1.82
N ASN A 403 -52.44 -11.02 -1.68
CA ASN A 403 -51.87 -11.70 -0.51
C ASN A 403 -50.34 -11.64 -0.50
N GLY A 404 -49.76 -11.42 0.69
CA GLY A 404 -48.31 -11.35 0.88
C GLY A 404 -47.63 -10.11 0.28
N LYS A 405 -48.38 -9.08 -0.12
CA LYS A 405 -47.86 -7.80 -0.61
C LYS A 405 -48.32 -6.65 0.28
N HIS A 406 -47.46 -5.64 0.40
CA HIS A 406 -47.68 -4.43 1.19
C HIS A 406 -47.47 -3.19 0.31
N PRO A 407 -48.39 -2.20 0.33
CA PRO A 407 -48.18 -0.92 -0.34
C PRO A 407 -47.05 -0.10 0.33
N ASP A 408 -46.17 0.52 -0.45
CA ASP A 408 -45.15 1.45 0.08
C ASP A 408 -45.37 2.87 -0.52
N PRO A 409 -45.85 3.84 0.29
CA PRO A 409 -46.04 5.21 -0.15
C PRO A 409 -44.75 5.89 -0.66
N THR A 410 -43.57 5.44 -0.21
CA THR A 410 -42.27 5.97 -0.64
C THR A 410 -42.05 5.74 -2.15
N ASN A 411 -42.63 4.69 -2.72
CA ASN A 411 -42.48 4.37 -4.15
C ASN A 411 -43.12 5.42 -5.06
N LEU A 412 -44.11 6.19 -4.58
CA LEU A 412 -44.66 7.33 -5.33
C LEU A 412 -43.62 8.45 -5.47
N LEU A 413 -42.87 8.73 -4.40
CA LEU A 413 -41.82 9.74 -4.41
C LEU A 413 -40.63 9.29 -5.27
N ILE A 414 -40.22 8.01 -5.14
CA ILE A 414 -39.13 7.44 -5.92
C ILE A 414 -39.48 7.41 -7.42
N SER A 415 -40.70 7.00 -7.79
CA SER A 415 -41.17 6.96 -9.18
C SER A 415 -41.25 8.35 -9.80
N PHE A 416 -41.74 9.35 -9.05
CA PHE A 416 -41.74 10.75 -9.47
C PHE A 416 -40.33 11.24 -9.77
N ILE A 417 -39.38 11.02 -8.84
CA ILE A 417 -37.98 11.43 -8.99
C ILE A 417 -37.33 10.69 -10.17
N SER A 418 -37.59 9.39 -10.32
CA SER A 418 -37.06 8.58 -11.43
C SER A 418 -37.43 9.18 -12.79
N ALA A 419 -38.73 9.38 -13.05
CA ALA A 419 -39.19 9.88 -14.33
C ALA A 419 -38.75 11.33 -14.58
N TYR A 420 -38.75 12.17 -13.53
CA TYR A 420 -38.25 13.54 -13.59
C TYR A 420 -36.77 13.59 -13.99
N LEU A 421 -35.91 12.84 -13.27
CA LEU A 421 -34.47 12.80 -13.53
C LEU A 421 -34.16 12.20 -14.89
N THR A 422 -34.85 11.14 -15.28
CA THR A 422 -34.67 10.50 -16.59
C THR A 422 -34.99 11.46 -17.73
N TYR A 423 -36.12 12.17 -17.62
CA TYR A 423 -36.48 13.21 -18.60
C TYR A 423 -35.42 14.32 -18.61
N ALA A 424 -35.02 14.82 -17.43
CA ALA A 424 -34.04 15.89 -17.32
C ALA A 424 -32.67 15.52 -17.90
N MET A 425 -32.23 14.27 -17.69
CA MET A 425 -31.00 13.72 -18.25
C MET A 425 -31.10 13.57 -19.77
N ALA A 426 -32.22 13.07 -20.31
CA ALA A 426 -32.42 12.96 -21.75
C ALA A 426 -32.39 14.34 -22.45
N ASP A 427 -33.03 15.33 -21.83
CA ASP A 427 -33.04 16.74 -22.29
C ASP A 427 -31.63 17.36 -22.27
N LEU A 428 -30.87 17.13 -21.20
CA LEU A 428 -29.48 17.57 -21.06
C LEU A 428 -28.58 16.92 -22.11
N MET A 429 -28.65 15.60 -22.25
CA MET A 429 -27.85 14.83 -23.22
C MET A 429 -28.16 15.23 -24.66
N TYR A 430 -29.42 15.51 -24.99
CA TYR A 430 -29.80 16.01 -26.31
C TYR A 430 -29.18 17.39 -26.61
N GLY A 431 -29.17 18.28 -25.62
CA GLY A 431 -28.52 19.59 -25.71
C GLY A 431 -27.03 19.51 -26.04
N TRP A 432 -26.32 18.52 -25.51
CA TRP A 432 -24.89 18.31 -25.77
C TRP A 432 -24.54 18.10 -27.25
N PHE A 433 -25.47 17.55 -28.04
CA PHE A 433 -25.26 17.23 -29.45
C PHE A 433 -25.87 18.26 -30.43
N HIS A 434 -26.74 19.15 -29.95
CA HIS A 434 -27.49 20.09 -30.81
C HIS A 434 -27.11 21.58 -30.62
N GLN A 435 -26.26 21.94 -29.64
CA GLN A 435 -25.76 23.30 -29.53
C GLN A 435 -24.73 23.62 -30.63
N GLN A 436 -24.98 24.70 -31.39
CA GLN A 436 -23.98 25.31 -32.26
C GLN A 436 -22.79 25.78 -31.41
N GLN A 437 -21.57 25.44 -31.85
CA GLN A 437 -20.37 26.01 -31.24
C GLN A 437 -20.48 27.54 -31.30
N PRO A 438 -20.25 28.27 -30.19
CA PRO A 438 -20.06 29.71 -30.26
C PRO A 438 -18.88 29.95 -31.21
N GLU A 439 -19.08 30.78 -32.24
CA GLU A 439 -17.99 31.25 -33.08
C GLU A 439 -16.91 31.82 -32.16
N GLN A 440 -15.78 31.11 -32.08
CA GLN A 440 -14.57 31.67 -31.50
C GLN A 440 -14.24 32.90 -32.34
N HIS A 441 -14.39 34.06 -31.72
CA HIS A 441 -13.89 35.34 -32.19
C HIS A 441 -12.47 35.13 -32.71
N LYS A 442 -12.32 35.13 -34.03
CA LYS A 442 -10.99 35.18 -34.67
C LYS A 442 -10.35 36.49 -34.21
N PRO A 443 -9.14 36.48 -33.64
CA PRO A 443 -8.39 37.71 -33.44
C PRO A 443 -8.15 38.32 -34.82
N HIS A 444 -8.56 39.56 -34.99
CA HIS A 444 -8.22 40.39 -36.14
C HIS A 444 -6.69 40.44 -36.29
N PRO A 445 -6.13 40.15 -37.48
CA PRO A 445 -4.81 40.62 -37.83
C PRO A 445 -4.95 42.09 -38.25
N ASP A 446 -4.31 42.99 -37.51
CA ASP A 446 -3.62 44.19 -38.03
C ASP A 446 -3.48 45.26 -36.95
N ALA A 447 -2.25 45.40 -36.46
CA ALA A 447 -1.61 46.67 -36.13
C ALA A 447 -0.08 46.43 -36.13
N SER A 448 0.50 46.66 -37.31
CA SER A 448 1.82 47.25 -37.59
C SER A 448 2.44 48.03 -36.41
N ASN A 449 3.74 48.18 -36.20
CA ASN A 449 4.93 48.02 -37.02
C ASN A 449 6.17 48.32 -36.13
N ASN A 450 7.37 48.14 -36.71
CA ASN A 450 8.63 48.82 -36.37
C ASN A 450 9.49 48.25 -35.22
N ASN A 451 10.51 47.45 -35.53
CA ASN A 451 11.84 47.99 -35.88
C ASN A 451 12.86 46.87 -36.17
N ASP A 452 13.53 47.06 -37.30
CA ASP A 452 14.94 46.87 -37.59
C ASP A 452 15.61 45.50 -37.42
N GLU A 453 15.91 44.97 -38.60
CA GLU A 453 17.16 44.35 -38.98
C GLU A 453 18.32 44.61 -38.00
N SER A 454 18.81 43.53 -37.41
CA SER A 454 20.22 43.37 -37.08
C SER A 454 20.55 41.90 -37.24
N GLU A 455 21.15 41.59 -38.38
CA GLU A 455 21.94 40.38 -38.56
C GLU A 455 22.93 40.26 -37.39
N THR A 456 22.76 39.24 -36.57
CA THR A 456 23.85 38.72 -35.75
C THR A 456 23.86 37.22 -35.94
N GLU A 457 24.84 36.78 -36.71
CA GLU A 457 25.29 35.40 -36.81
C GLU A 457 25.30 34.76 -35.41
N GLN A 458 24.46 33.75 -35.20
CA GLN A 458 24.62 32.87 -34.05
C GLN A 458 25.79 31.93 -34.35
N PRO A 459 26.88 31.97 -33.57
CA PRO A 459 27.96 31.02 -33.76
C PRO A 459 27.47 29.63 -33.36
N ASP A 460 27.75 28.66 -34.23
CA ASP A 460 27.72 27.24 -33.96
C ASP A 460 28.18 26.95 -32.53
N GLN A 461 27.25 26.52 -31.68
CA GLN A 461 27.59 25.99 -30.36
C GLN A 461 28.31 24.66 -30.55
N LYS A 462 29.63 24.76 -30.67
CA LYS A 462 30.58 23.70 -30.33
C LYS A 462 30.19 23.09 -28.97
N PRO A 463 30.40 21.77 -28.79
CA PRO A 463 30.16 21.11 -27.51
C PRO A 463 30.92 21.85 -26.40
N PRO A 464 30.33 22.06 -25.20
CA PRO A 464 30.98 22.84 -24.16
C PRO A 464 32.32 22.20 -23.83
N SER A 465 33.37 22.97 -24.13
CA SER A 465 34.72 22.75 -23.65
C SER A 465 34.66 22.52 -22.14
N THR A 466 35.39 21.51 -21.69
CA THR A 466 35.64 21.16 -20.30
C THR A 466 36.05 22.38 -19.49
N ASP A 467 35.08 23.05 -18.87
CA ASP A 467 35.33 23.98 -17.78
C ASP A 467 35.97 23.20 -16.62
N ARG A 468 37.29 23.36 -16.48
CA ARG A 468 38.01 23.05 -15.25
C ARG A 468 37.53 24.04 -14.18
N GLN A 469 36.34 23.80 -13.63
CA GLN A 469 35.97 24.39 -12.34
C GLN A 469 36.99 23.92 -11.31
N SER A 470 37.85 24.86 -10.90
CA SER A 470 38.73 24.72 -9.74
C SER A 470 37.92 24.16 -8.57
N SER A 471 38.32 22.98 -8.09
CA SER A 471 37.73 22.35 -6.91
C SER A 471 37.82 23.30 -5.71
N SER A 472 36.69 23.57 -5.04
CA SER A 472 36.67 24.30 -3.77
C SER A 472 37.63 23.66 -2.77
N VAL A 473 38.49 24.47 -2.12
CA VAL A 473 39.44 24.03 -1.09
C VAL A 473 38.71 23.23 0.00
N ALA A 474 37.51 23.67 0.40
CA ALA A 474 36.69 22.99 1.41
C ALA A 474 36.24 21.58 0.99
N GLY A 475 35.97 21.35 -0.30
CA GLY A 475 35.60 20.02 -0.80
C GLY A 475 36.78 19.04 -0.74
N LYS A 476 37.99 19.53 -1.03
CA LYS A 476 39.22 18.73 -0.96
C LYS A 476 39.64 18.43 0.48
N THR A 477 39.51 19.39 1.40
CA THR A 477 39.81 19.15 2.82
C THR A 477 38.86 18.11 3.42
N LEU A 478 37.56 18.21 3.16
CA LEU A 478 36.58 17.21 3.59
C LEU A 478 36.90 15.83 3.02
N ALA A 479 37.22 15.74 1.73
CA ALA A 479 37.60 14.47 1.10
C ALA A 479 38.87 13.87 1.75
N ALA A 480 39.89 14.68 2.04
CA ALA A 480 41.11 14.22 2.71
C ALA A 480 40.84 13.68 4.12
N LEU A 481 39.96 14.34 4.89
CA LEU A 481 39.53 13.88 6.21
C LEU A 481 38.80 12.54 6.13
N ILE A 482 37.90 12.37 5.15
CA ILE A 482 37.20 11.09 4.96
C ILE A 482 38.19 9.99 4.57
N PHE A 483 39.14 10.24 3.67
CA PHE A 483 40.17 9.26 3.31
C PHE A 483 41.06 8.89 4.51
N ALA A 484 41.43 9.86 5.36
CA ALA A 484 42.19 9.58 6.57
C ALA A 484 41.39 8.71 7.55
N ALA A 485 40.10 8.99 7.74
CA ALA A 485 39.22 8.18 8.58
C ALA A 485 39.05 6.76 8.03
N LEU A 486 38.89 6.60 6.71
CA LEU A 486 38.82 5.30 6.04
C LEU A 486 40.13 4.51 6.18
N ALA A 487 41.28 5.18 6.01
CA ALA A 487 42.59 4.56 6.19
C ALA A 487 42.78 4.09 7.64
N TRP A 488 42.39 4.90 8.63
CA TRP A 488 42.44 4.51 10.04
C TRP A 488 41.53 3.30 10.33
N LYS A 489 40.30 3.29 9.80
CA LYS A 489 39.38 2.16 9.97
C LYS A 489 39.81 0.89 9.26
N LEU A 490 40.53 0.99 8.14
CA LEU A 490 41.12 -0.16 7.44
C LEU A 490 42.24 -0.84 8.25
N ILE A 491 42.98 -0.09 9.08
CA ILE A 491 44.04 -0.68 9.94
C ILE A 491 43.43 -1.62 10.98
N ASP A 492 42.29 -1.22 11.53
CA ASP A 492 41.53 -1.92 12.58
C ASP A 492 40.44 -2.83 12.01
N TYR A 493 40.51 -3.22 10.73
CA TYR A 493 39.50 -4.09 10.13
C TYR A 493 39.80 -5.57 10.45
N PRO A 494 38.90 -6.33 11.09
CA PRO A 494 39.18 -7.71 11.51
C PRO A 494 39.20 -8.72 10.35
N GLY A 495 38.60 -8.36 9.21
CA GLY A 495 38.62 -9.19 8.01
C GLY A 495 39.95 -9.12 7.26
N ASN A 496 39.90 -9.30 5.94
CA ASN A 496 41.09 -9.16 5.09
C ASN A 496 41.26 -7.69 4.66
N SER A 497 41.96 -6.89 5.48
CA SER A 497 42.19 -5.46 5.24
C SER A 497 42.89 -5.16 3.90
N PRO A 498 43.94 -5.91 3.47
CA PRO A 498 44.52 -5.73 2.15
C PRO A 498 43.52 -5.92 1.01
N ALA A 499 42.68 -6.96 1.08
CA ALA A 499 41.66 -7.22 0.06
C ALA A 499 40.61 -6.10 0.01
N LEU A 500 40.10 -5.66 1.17
CA LEU A 500 39.15 -4.56 1.24
C LEU A 500 39.76 -3.25 0.70
N CYS A 501 41.03 -2.97 1.02
CA CYS A 501 41.76 -1.82 0.50
C CYS A 501 41.86 -1.86 -1.04
N ILE A 502 42.23 -3.00 -1.63
CA ILE A 502 42.29 -3.17 -3.09
C ILE A 502 40.91 -2.91 -3.72
N VAL A 503 39.85 -3.48 -3.14
CA VAL A 503 38.47 -3.27 -3.63
C VAL A 503 38.07 -1.80 -3.56
N LEU A 504 38.37 -1.11 -2.46
CA LEU A 504 38.07 0.32 -2.31
C LEU A 504 38.88 1.19 -3.27
N VAL A 505 40.14 0.84 -3.57
CA VAL A 505 40.96 1.54 -4.58
C VAL A 505 40.38 1.33 -5.98
N LEU A 506 40.00 0.10 -6.34
CA LEU A 506 39.36 -0.20 -7.62
C LEU A 506 38.01 0.54 -7.76
N TYR A 507 37.20 0.53 -6.70
CA TYR A 507 35.97 1.30 -6.65
C TYR A 507 36.22 2.81 -6.77
N SER A 508 37.30 3.29 -6.15
CA SER A 508 37.70 4.69 -6.22
C SER A 508 38.06 5.09 -7.64
N LEU A 509 38.87 4.28 -8.33
CA LEU A 509 39.22 4.47 -9.73
C LEU A 509 37.98 4.45 -10.63
N LEU A 510 37.03 3.55 -10.36
CA LEU A 510 35.78 3.43 -11.10
C LEU A 510 34.94 4.72 -11.00
N ILE A 511 34.67 5.23 -9.79
CA ILE A 511 33.91 6.47 -9.61
C ILE A 511 34.70 7.67 -10.13
N TYR A 512 36.02 7.68 -9.93
CA TYR A 512 36.89 8.75 -10.42
C TYR A 512 36.75 8.89 -11.95
N ARG A 513 36.78 7.77 -12.68
CA ARG A 513 36.62 7.72 -14.13
C ARG A 513 35.17 7.96 -14.59
N PHE A 514 34.22 7.32 -13.92
CA PHE A 514 32.79 7.34 -14.27
C PHE A 514 31.97 7.90 -13.10
N PRO A 515 31.60 9.19 -13.12
CA PRO A 515 30.93 9.86 -12.00
C PRO A 515 29.57 9.29 -11.62
N GLN A 516 29.00 8.42 -12.46
CA GLN A 516 27.67 7.83 -12.27
C GLN A 516 27.73 6.36 -11.87
N ALA A 517 28.92 5.76 -11.84
CA ALA A 517 29.09 4.36 -11.48
C ALA A 517 28.52 4.06 -10.09
N TRP A 518 28.56 5.01 -9.16
CA TRP A 518 27.98 4.86 -7.82
C TRP A 518 26.46 4.59 -7.83
N LEU A 519 25.72 5.10 -8.83
CA LEU A 519 24.29 4.82 -8.96
C LEU A 519 24.02 3.35 -9.28
N ILE A 520 24.95 2.67 -9.94
CA ILE A 520 24.86 1.23 -10.20
C ILE A 520 25.47 0.45 -9.03
N ALA A 521 26.68 0.85 -8.62
CA ALA A 521 27.48 0.11 -7.67
C ALA A 521 26.89 0.09 -6.26
N LEU A 522 26.43 1.23 -5.71
CA LEU A 522 25.89 1.23 -4.34
C LEU A 522 24.64 0.35 -4.19
N PRO A 523 23.60 0.46 -5.05
CA PRO A 523 22.45 -0.44 -4.94
C PRO A 523 22.79 -1.92 -5.20
N ALA A 524 23.79 -2.20 -6.05
CA ALA A 524 24.22 -3.57 -6.33
C ALA A 524 25.07 -4.17 -5.20
N LEU A 525 25.89 -3.36 -4.52
CA LEU A 525 26.74 -3.78 -3.40
C LEU A 525 25.95 -3.91 -2.09
N LEU A 526 24.87 -3.13 -1.92
CA LEU A 526 24.06 -3.10 -0.72
C LEU A 526 23.70 -4.48 -0.14
N PRO A 527 23.19 -5.45 -0.92
CA PRO A 527 22.86 -6.76 -0.37
C PRO A 527 24.07 -7.64 -0.02
N ILE A 528 25.28 -7.36 -0.52
CA ILE A 528 26.43 -8.29 -0.43
C ILE A 528 27.57 -7.79 0.46
N SER A 529 27.55 -6.51 0.83
CA SER A 529 28.58 -5.87 1.63
C SER A 529 28.29 -5.90 3.14
N ASP A 530 27.46 -6.82 3.60
CA ASP A 530 27.26 -7.08 5.03
C ASP A 530 28.09 -8.32 5.40
N LEU A 531 29.33 -8.12 5.86
CA LEU A 531 30.20 -9.21 6.30
C LEU A 531 30.20 -9.37 7.82
N SER A 532 29.20 -8.83 8.51
CA SER A 532 29.06 -8.91 9.97
C SER A 532 29.22 -10.34 10.53
N PRO A 533 28.75 -11.42 9.89
CA PRO A 533 28.99 -12.78 10.39
C PRO A 533 30.47 -13.21 10.44
N TRP A 534 31.33 -12.59 9.62
CA TRP A 534 32.76 -12.89 9.58
C TRP A 534 33.58 -11.89 10.40
N THR A 535 33.12 -10.65 10.52
CA THR A 535 33.85 -9.56 11.16
C THR A 535 33.40 -9.24 12.57
N GLY A 536 32.14 -9.55 12.94
CA GLY A 536 31.52 -9.14 14.21
C GLY A 536 31.08 -7.66 14.25
N ARG A 537 31.27 -6.89 13.17
CA ARG A 537 31.08 -5.42 13.17
C ARG A 537 29.66 -5.03 12.75
N LEU A 538 28.81 -4.66 13.72
CA LEU A 538 27.38 -4.33 13.47
C LEU A 538 27.11 -2.85 13.17
N PHE A 539 27.89 -1.94 13.74
CA PHE A 539 27.60 -0.50 13.69
C PHE A 539 28.22 0.18 12.47
N PHE A 540 29.47 -0.16 12.18
CA PHE A 540 30.23 0.30 11.02
C PHE A 540 30.61 -0.89 10.15
N THR A 541 29.88 -1.05 9.06
CA THR A 541 29.89 -2.20 8.14
C THR A 541 30.70 -1.90 6.89
N GLU A 542 31.00 -2.91 6.08
CA GLU A 542 31.75 -2.75 4.82
C GLU A 542 31.03 -1.82 3.84
N PHE A 543 29.68 -1.82 3.85
CA PHE A 543 28.88 -0.91 3.04
C PHE A 543 29.18 0.57 3.34
N ASP A 544 29.46 0.92 4.61
CA ASP A 544 29.77 2.30 5.01
C ASP A 544 31.06 2.81 4.36
N TYR A 545 32.06 1.92 4.13
CA TYR A 545 33.28 2.27 3.39
C TYR A 545 32.97 2.68 1.95
N PHE A 546 32.05 1.98 1.27
CA PHE A 546 31.66 2.32 -0.09
C PHE A 546 30.91 3.65 -0.16
N VAL A 547 29.99 3.93 0.79
CA VAL A 547 29.29 5.21 0.86
C VAL A 547 30.27 6.36 1.10
N LEU A 548 31.16 6.24 2.08
CA LEU A 548 32.15 7.27 2.40
C LEU A 548 33.16 7.49 1.26
N THR A 549 33.62 6.42 0.61
CA THR A 549 34.49 6.51 -0.58
C THR A 549 33.79 7.27 -1.72
N THR A 550 32.51 7.00 -1.92
CA THR A 550 31.66 7.68 -2.91
C THR A 550 31.59 9.19 -2.64
N ILE A 551 31.38 9.57 -1.38
CA ILE A 551 31.34 10.97 -0.93
C ILE A 551 32.72 11.62 -1.09
N ALA A 552 33.79 10.99 -0.61
CA ALA A 552 35.15 11.52 -0.66
C ALA A 552 35.59 11.87 -2.09
N ILE A 553 35.39 10.96 -3.04
CA ILE A 553 35.77 11.18 -4.44
C ILE A 553 34.93 12.29 -5.08
N SER A 554 33.65 12.36 -4.72
CA SER A 554 32.75 13.36 -5.27
C SER A 554 33.03 14.76 -4.73
N CYS A 555 33.39 14.88 -3.45
CA CYS A 555 33.91 16.10 -2.85
C CYS A 555 35.24 16.51 -3.50
N TRP A 556 36.18 15.57 -3.67
CA TRP A 556 37.48 15.83 -4.30
C TRP A 556 37.35 16.35 -5.75
N ARG A 557 36.36 15.83 -6.49
CA ARG A 557 36.08 16.18 -7.89
C ARG A 557 35.05 17.30 -8.06
N ASN A 558 34.57 17.91 -6.98
CA ASN A 558 33.53 18.95 -6.98
C ASN A 558 32.24 18.54 -7.73
N ARG A 559 31.71 17.34 -7.42
CA ARG A 559 30.53 16.73 -8.06
C ARG A 559 29.27 16.82 -7.20
N LEU A 560 29.12 17.93 -6.49
CA LEU A 560 27.95 18.22 -5.65
C LEU A 560 27.12 19.32 -6.33
N ALA A 561 25.80 19.12 -6.42
CA ALA A 561 24.90 20.14 -6.93
C ALA A 561 23.80 20.44 -5.91
N SER A 562 23.32 21.68 -5.94
CA SER A 562 22.23 22.13 -5.08
C SER A 562 20.92 21.38 -5.39
N PRO A 563 20.27 20.77 -4.39
CA PRO A 563 18.97 20.10 -4.58
C PRO A 563 17.85 21.03 -5.05
N PHE A 564 17.93 22.34 -4.79
CA PHE A 564 16.91 23.32 -5.18
C PHE A 564 16.61 23.35 -6.69
N LYS A 565 17.51 22.85 -7.54
CA LYS A 565 17.28 22.75 -8.99
C LYS A 565 16.34 21.62 -9.39
N ASN A 566 16.32 20.53 -8.62
CA ASN A 566 15.63 19.29 -9.00
C ASN A 566 14.39 19.04 -8.13
N TYR A 567 14.23 19.75 -7.02
CA TYR A 567 13.20 19.51 -6.00
C TYR A 567 12.41 20.78 -5.70
N SER A 568 11.11 20.63 -5.43
CA SER A 568 10.26 21.78 -5.08
C SER A 568 10.61 22.32 -3.70
N SER A 569 10.46 23.62 -3.49
CA SER A 569 10.71 24.24 -2.18
C SER A 569 9.87 23.60 -1.07
N GLY A 570 8.62 23.19 -1.38
CA GLY A 570 7.77 22.47 -0.42
C GLY A 570 8.30 21.09 -0.06
N ALA A 571 8.81 20.32 -1.05
CA ALA A 571 9.42 19.01 -0.80
C ALA A 571 10.72 19.14 0.00
N LEU A 572 11.57 20.13 -0.32
CA LEU A 572 12.80 20.39 0.43
C LEU A 572 12.53 20.87 1.86
N LEU A 573 11.52 21.73 2.06
CA LEU A 573 11.10 22.14 3.40
C LEU A 573 10.62 20.93 4.22
N LEU A 574 9.81 20.06 3.63
CA LEU A 574 9.32 18.85 4.31
C LEU A 574 10.47 17.90 4.66
N LEU A 575 11.41 17.68 3.74
CA LEU A 575 12.62 16.88 3.99
C LEU A 575 13.49 17.49 5.09
N LEU A 576 13.67 18.81 5.07
CA LEU A 576 14.44 19.53 6.09
C LEU A 576 13.77 19.40 7.47
N LEU A 577 12.47 19.63 7.55
CA LEU A 577 11.71 19.45 8.79
C LEU A 577 11.86 18.02 9.29
N TYR A 578 11.59 17.02 8.44
CA TYR A 578 11.74 15.62 8.81
C TYR A 578 13.16 15.31 9.32
N ALA A 579 14.21 15.78 8.64
CA ALA A 579 15.59 15.60 9.07
C ALA A 579 15.90 16.25 10.42
N ILE A 580 15.33 17.44 10.71
CA ILE A 580 15.48 18.11 12.01
C ILE A 580 14.86 17.26 13.13
N PHE A 581 13.60 16.83 12.99
CA PHE A 581 12.92 16.02 14.00
C PHE A 581 13.56 14.64 14.17
N TYR A 582 14.03 14.03 13.07
CA TYR A 582 14.83 12.82 13.08
C TYR A 582 16.14 13.00 13.86
N THR A 583 16.81 14.15 13.70
CA THR A 583 18.03 14.50 14.45
C THR A 583 17.73 14.66 15.95
N VAL A 584 16.62 15.29 16.31
CA VAL A 584 16.21 15.42 17.72
C VAL A 584 15.99 14.04 18.34
N SER A 585 15.29 13.14 17.65
CA SER A 585 15.08 11.77 18.10
C SER A 585 16.40 10.97 18.17
N MET A 586 17.32 11.17 17.21
CA MET A 586 18.67 10.58 17.27
C MET A 586 19.41 11.02 18.53
N ILE A 587 19.43 12.33 18.82
CA ILE A 587 20.10 12.88 20.00
C ILE A 587 19.46 12.34 21.28
N LYS A 588 18.12 12.24 21.34
CA LYS A 588 17.41 11.65 22.48
C LYS A 588 17.83 10.20 22.72
N GLY A 589 17.91 9.37 21.67
CA GLY A 589 18.36 7.98 21.79
C GLY A 589 19.83 7.83 22.20
N LEU A 590 20.68 8.77 21.75
CA LEU A 590 22.11 8.80 22.05
C LEU A 590 22.43 9.26 23.48
N LEU A 591 21.53 10.01 24.13
CA LEU A 591 21.73 10.53 25.47
C LEU A 591 21.19 9.57 26.56
N PRO A 592 21.82 9.54 27.75
CA PRO A 592 23.17 10.04 28.05
C PRO A 592 24.24 9.33 27.21
N ILE A 593 25.34 10.05 26.90
CA ILE A 593 26.45 9.47 26.14
C ILE A 593 27.09 8.38 26.98
N GLN A 594 26.97 7.12 26.53
CA GLN A 594 27.64 5.97 27.14
C GLN A 594 29.17 6.11 27.00
N PRO A 595 29.98 5.64 27.97
CA PRO A 595 31.43 5.53 27.76
C PRO A 595 31.76 4.66 26.54
N LEU A 596 32.84 4.99 25.84
CA LEU A 596 33.38 4.19 24.74
C LEU A 596 34.14 2.96 25.29
N ASP A 597 33.39 2.03 25.86
CA ASP A 597 33.86 0.73 26.33
C ASP A 597 33.73 -0.36 25.25
N ALA A 598 34.18 -1.58 25.56
CA ALA A 598 34.08 -2.73 24.66
C ALA A 598 32.64 -3.12 24.27
N ASN A 599 31.63 -2.62 25.00
CA ASN A 599 30.23 -2.93 24.75
C ASN A 599 29.50 -1.85 23.95
N ALA A 600 30.13 -0.68 23.72
CA ALA A 600 29.55 0.46 23.04
C ALA A 600 29.08 0.16 21.60
N PHE A 601 29.74 -0.77 20.90
CA PHE A 601 29.44 -1.11 19.51
C PHE A 601 29.17 -2.60 19.27
N SER A 602 28.90 -3.37 20.32
CA SER A 602 28.65 -4.82 20.23
C SER A 602 27.19 -5.22 20.40
N THR A 603 26.37 -4.39 21.05
CA THR A 603 24.98 -4.72 21.40
C THR A 603 23.97 -3.63 21.04
N TYR A 604 22.73 -4.02 20.72
CA TYR A 604 21.63 -3.09 20.43
C TYR A 604 21.07 -2.42 21.68
N TYR A 605 21.50 -2.83 22.87
CA TYR A 605 21.18 -2.13 24.12
C TYR A 605 21.98 -0.84 24.31
N SER A 606 23.08 -0.65 23.57
CA SER A 606 23.90 0.56 23.66
C SER A 606 23.16 1.81 23.20
N HIS A 607 23.44 2.96 23.83
CA HIS A 607 22.98 4.28 23.36
C HIS A 607 23.45 4.60 21.93
N TYR A 608 24.60 4.06 21.52
CA TYR A 608 25.10 4.26 20.16
C TYR A 608 24.24 3.57 19.10
N ASN A 609 23.29 2.70 19.49
CA ASN A 609 22.38 2.07 18.55
C ASN A 609 21.55 3.10 17.78
N SER A 610 21.32 4.27 18.40
CA SER A 610 20.75 5.44 17.74
C SER A 610 21.54 5.85 16.49
N LEU A 611 22.89 5.86 16.54
CA LEU A 611 23.73 6.18 15.37
C LEU A 611 23.64 5.11 14.28
N ARG A 612 23.56 3.83 14.69
CA ARG A 612 23.40 2.70 13.76
C ARG A 612 22.14 2.88 12.91
N ILE A 613 20.99 3.14 13.55
CA ILE A 613 19.72 3.35 12.84
C ILE A 613 19.75 4.65 12.04
N ALA A 614 20.26 5.73 12.64
CA ALA A 614 20.24 7.05 12.04
C ALA A 614 21.02 7.15 10.72
N LYS A 615 22.08 6.36 10.55
CA LYS A 615 22.93 6.41 9.35
C LYS A 615 22.15 6.14 8.06
N GLY A 616 21.04 5.40 8.10
CA GLY A 616 20.21 5.14 6.92
C GLY A 616 19.72 6.43 6.24
N LEU A 617 19.13 7.35 7.01
CA LEU A 617 18.70 8.66 6.50
C LEU A 617 19.89 9.57 6.20
N TYR A 618 20.90 9.63 7.07
CA TYR A 618 22.04 10.54 6.86
C TYR A 618 22.88 10.17 5.64
N TRP A 619 23.08 8.88 5.35
CA TRP A 619 23.68 8.44 4.09
C TRP A 619 22.86 8.86 2.88
N ALA A 620 21.53 8.77 2.95
CA ALA A 620 20.67 9.25 1.87
C ALA A 620 20.83 10.77 1.68
N LEU A 621 20.79 11.55 2.77
CA LEU A 621 20.93 13.00 2.74
C LEU A 621 22.30 13.46 2.22
N LEU A 622 23.38 12.76 2.59
CA LEU A 622 24.73 13.05 2.10
C LEU A 622 24.90 12.70 0.62
N LEU A 623 24.16 11.71 0.12
CA LEU A 623 24.12 11.37 -1.31
C LEU A 623 23.17 12.28 -2.10
N LEU A 624 22.26 13.04 -1.48
CA LEU A 624 21.28 13.88 -2.17
C LEU A 624 21.90 14.96 -3.08
N PRO A 625 22.96 15.70 -2.69
CA PRO A 625 23.63 16.63 -3.59
C PRO A 625 24.32 15.94 -4.78
N MET A 626 24.82 14.72 -4.58
CA MET A 626 25.44 13.89 -5.64
C MET A 626 24.39 13.33 -6.60
N LEU A 627 23.24 12.91 -6.06
CA LEU A 627 22.08 12.52 -6.84
C LEU A 627 21.58 13.70 -7.69
N SER A 628 21.51 14.88 -7.09
CA SER A 628 21.13 16.13 -7.76
C SER A 628 22.10 16.50 -8.90
N PHE A 629 23.41 16.31 -8.67
CA PHE A 629 24.44 16.49 -9.70
C PHE A 629 24.26 15.50 -10.85
N SER A 630 24.01 14.24 -10.54
CA SER A 630 23.86 13.18 -11.54
C SER A 630 22.59 13.35 -12.39
N LEU A 631 21.48 13.72 -11.74
CA LEU A 631 20.19 14.00 -12.38
C LEU A 631 20.24 15.23 -13.29
N SER A 632 21.00 16.27 -12.92
CA SER A 632 21.09 17.50 -13.72
C SER A 632 22.00 17.37 -14.94
N ARG A 633 23.02 16.49 -14.89
CA ARG A 633 23.94 16.28 -16.02
C ARG A 633 23.58 15.14 -16.95
N GLN A 634 22.83 14.12 -16.50
CA GLN A 634 22.42 13.03 -17.39
C GLN A 634 20.95 12.68 -17.27
N LYS A 635 20.32 12.58 -18.45
CA LYS A 635 18.93 12.18 -18.61
C LYS A 635 18.63 10.77 -18.10
N ASN A 636 19.63 9.87 -18.08
CA ASN A 636 19.47 8.45 -17.73
C ASN A 636 19.85 8.10 -16.27
N ALA A 637 20.14 9.06 -15.39
CA ALA A 637 20.62 8.77 -14.03
C ALA A 637 19.67 7.83 -13.23
N THR A 638 18.35 8.03 -13.33
CA THR A 638 17.36 7.14 -12.68
C THR A 638 17.39 5.71 -13.23
N ARG A 639 17.75 5.52 -14.51
CA ARG A 639 17.89 4.17 -15.10
C ARG A 639 19.14 3.46 -14.60
N TYR A 640 20.25 4.17 -14.40
CA TYR A 640 21.46 3.59 -13.80
C TYR A 640 21.21 3.12 -12.38
N PHE A 641 20.47 3.90 -11.58
CA PHE A 641 20.00 3.45 -10.27
C PHE A 641 19.18 2.16 -10.37
N GLY A 642 18.24 2.10 -11.32
CA GLY A 642 17.46 0.89 -11.59
C GLY A 642 18.32 -0.32 -12.01
N TYR A 643 19.35 -0.13 -12.84
CA TYR A 643 20.27 -1.22 -13.19
C TYR A 643 21.12 -1.68 -12.00
N GLY A 644 21.48 -0.78 -11.08
CA GLY A 644 22.11 -1.15 -9.82
C GLY A 644 21.21 -2.04 -8.97
N LEU A 645 19.94 -1.64 -8.80
CA LEU A 645 18.92 -2.43 -8.11
C LEU A 645 18.76 -3.83 -8.73
N LEU A 646 18.69 -3.91 -10.07
CA LEU A 646 18.61 -5.19 -10.79
C LEU A 646 19.86 -6.05 -10.64
N GLY A 647 21.05 -5.42 -10.57
CA GLY A 647 22.29 -6.11 -10.27
C GLY A 647 22.26 -6.73 -8.87
N GLY A 648 21.85 -5.96 -7.86
CA GLY A 648 21.65 -6.46 -6.49
C GLY A 648 20.59 -7.57 -6.43
N LEU A 649 19.46 -7.39 -7.10
CA LEU A 649 18.38 -8.39 -7.20
C LEU A 649 18.87 -9.69 -7.83
N THR A 650 19.73 -9.61 -8.85
CA THR A 650 20.32 -10.79 -9.49
C THR A 650 21.19 -11.56 -8.50
N ILE A 651 22.07 -10.86 -7.78
CA ILE A 651 22.97 -11.51 -6.82
C ILE A 651 22.17 -12.15 -5.68
N VAL A 652 21.22 -11.41 -5.09
CA VAL A 652 20.33 -11.92 -4.03
C VAL A 652 19.57 -13.15 -4.49
N SER A 653 18.99 -13.12 -5.70
CA SER A 653 18.24 -14.28 -6.22
C SER A 653 19.14 -15.50 -6.42
N LEU A 654 20.39 -15.32 -6.86
CA LEU A 654 21.35 -16.41 -7.02
C LEU A 654 21.76 -17.02 -5.67
N PHE A 655 22.06 -16.18 -4.68
CA PHE A 655 22.40 -16.64 -3.33
C PHE A 655 21.22 -17.32 -2.64
N ALA A 656 20.00 -16.82 -2.81
CA ALA A 656 18.79 -17.45 -2.29
C ALA A 656 18.54 -18.84 -2.88
N ILE A 657 18.69 -18.98 -4.20
CA ILE A 657 18.57 -20.28 -4.88
C ILE A 657 19.66 -21.24 -4.40
N ALA A 658 20.90 -20.76 -4.25
CA ALA A 658 22.00 -21.56 -3.74
C ALA A 658 21.78 -21.99 -2.27
N GLU A 659 21.37 -21.07 -1.40
CA GLU A 659 21.03 -21.34 0.01
C GLU A 659 19.94 -22.40 0.10
N ARG A 660 18.87 -22.27 -0.67
CA ARG A 660 17.77 -23.23 -0.64
C ARG A 660 18.15 -24.60 -1.20
N ALA A 661 18.91 -24.63 -2.30
CA ALA A 661 19.46 -25.87 -2.84
C ALA A 661 20.39 -26.57 -1.83
N ALA A 662 21.11 -25.80 -1.02
CA ALA A 662 22.01 -26.32 0.01
C ALA A 662 21.27 -26.97 1.18
N PHE A 663 20.26 -26.31 1.73
CA PHE A 663 19.68 -26.70 3.02
C PHE A 663 18.48 -27.64 2.91
N THR A 664 17.51 -27.40 2.01
CA THR A 664 16.26 -28.18 1.95
C THR A 664 15.92 -28.73 0.56
N GLY A 665 16.41 -28.08 -0.50
CA GLY A 665 16.10 -28.40 -1.90
C GLY A 665 15.14 -27.38 -2.54
N LEU A 666 15.27 -27.19 -3.86
CA LEU A 666 14.56 -26.12 -4.57
C LEU A 666 13.03 -26.28 -4.62
N PHE A 667 12.53 -27.52 -4.55
CA PHE A 667 11.11 -27.83 -4.70
C PHE A 667 10.47 -28.37 -3.41
N ASP A 668 11.18 -28.35 -2.28
CA ASP A 668 10.56 -28.64 -0.99
C ASP A 668 9.84 -27.39 -0.48
N PHE A 669 8.50 -27.44 -0.50
CA PHE A 669 7.61 -26.38 0.03
C PHE A 669 6.94 -26.80 1.34
N SER A 670 7.43 -27.86 1.98
CA SER A 670 6.88 -28.43 3.21
C SER A 670 7.75 -28.20 4.44
N SER A 671 9.06 -28.09 4.28
CA SER A 671 10.00 -27.75 5.35
C SER A 671 9.79 -26.32 5.88
N ASP A 672 9.91 -26.14 7.20
CA ASP A 672 10.00 -24.82 7.84
C ASP A 672 11.41 -24.23 7.69
N PHE A 673 11.72 -23.79 6.47
CA PHE A 673 12.98 -23.11 6.16
C PHE A 673 12.70 -21.83 5.38
N ARG A 674 13.06 -20.71 5.99
CA ARG A 674 12.90 -19.38 5.41
C ARG A 674 14.26 -18.87 4.97
N ILE A 675 14.36 -18.48 3.71
CA ILE A 675 15.61 -18.00 3.14
C ILE A 675 15.97 -16.62 3.71
N THR A 676 17.26 -16.35 3.83
CA THR A 676 17.79 -15.05 4.28
C THR A 676 18.76 -14.43 3.26
N SER A 677 19.21 -15.24 2.30
CA SER A 677 20.18 -14.90 1.27
C SER A 677 21.42 -14.24 1.91
N THR A 678 21.71 -12.99 1.53
CA THR A 678 22.86 -12.23 2.02
C THR A 678 22.46 -11.15 3.03
N PHE A 679 21.21 -11.17 3.52
CA PHE A 679 20.69 -10.20 4.48
C PHE A 679 20.93 -10.64 5.93
N TYR A 680 22.20 -10.64 6.36
CA TYR A 680 22.59 -11.02 7.72
C TYR A 680 22.04 -10.08 8.81
N SER A 681 21.63 -8.86 8.45
CA SER A 681 20.76 -8.01 9.27
C SER A 681 19.48 -8.69 9.81
N MET A 682 19.07 -9.84 9.26
CA MET A 682 17.94 -10.66 9.75
C MET A 682 18.32 -11.63 10.91
N HIS A 683 19.49 -11.49 11.52
CA HIS A 683 19.91 -12.26 12.71
C HIS A 683 18.99 -12.12 13.93
N THR A 684 18.19 -11.06 13.99
CA THR A 684 17.09 -10.87 14.97
C THR A 684 15.71 -10.89 14.27
N GLY A 685 15.59 -11.60 13.15
CA GLY A 685 14.39 -11.67 12.32
C GLY A 685 14.15 -10.47 11.39
N GLY A 686 12.91 -10.34 10.92
CA GLY A 686 12.44 -9.23 10.06
C GLY A 686 12.38 -9.51 8.56
N ALA A 687 11.74 -8.59 7.85
CA ALA A 687 11.45 -8.65 6.42
C ALA A 687 12.41 -7.79 5.58
N HIS A 688 13.69 -7.73 5.93
CA HIS A 688 14.67 -6.88 5.23
C HIS A 688 14.90 -7.34 3.78
N LEU A 689 15.03 -8.66 3.57
CA LEU A 689 15.08 -9.27 2.25
C LEU A 689 13.80 -8.99 1.45
N ASP A 690 12.62 -9.19 2.07
CA ASP A 690 11.32 -8.93 1.43
C ASP A 690 11.23 -7.47 0.94
N ALA A 691 11.59 -6.51 1.79
CA ALA A 691 11.58 -5.09 1.45
C ALA A 691 12.49 -4.79 0.25
N PHE A 692 13.72 -5.35 0.22
CA PHE A 692 14.61 -5.16 -0.92
C PHE A 692 14.06 -5.75 -2.23
N LEU A 693 13.44 -6.95 -2.17
CA LEU A 693 12.82 -7.59 -3.32
C LEU A 693 11.67 -6.75 -3.87
N LEU A 694 10.77 -6.27 -3.01
CA LEU A 694 9.63 -5.40 -3.38
C LEU A 694 10.08 -4.05 -3.95
N ILE A 695 11.18 -3.49 -3.43
CA ILE A 695 11.78 -2.28 -4.00
C ILE A 695 12.30 -2.56 -5.42
N GLY A 696 12.94 -3.71 -5.63
CA GLY A 696 13.68 -4.05 -6.86
C GLY A 696 12.84 -4.64 -8.00
N LEU A 697 11.85 -5.50 -7.71
CA LEU A 697 11.06 -6.23 -8.71
C LEU A 697 10.39 -5.33 -9.78
N PRO A 698 9.82 -4.16 -9.45
CA PRO A 698 9.23 -3.27 -10.46
C PRO A 698 10.23 -2.83 -11.52
N PHE A 699 11.51 -2.69 -11.15
CA PHE A 699 12.55 -2.19 -12.04
C PHE A 699 12.88 -3.17 -13.16
N ILE A 700 12.43 -4.43 -13.10
CA ILE A 700 12.57 -5.41 -14.19
C ILE A 700 11.91 -4.88 -15.48
N TYR A 701 10.91 -4.01 -15.37
CA TYR A 701 10.32 -3.31 -16.50
C TYR A 701 11.37 -2.61 -17.40
N LEU A 702 12.49 -2.15 -16.84
CA LEU A 702 13.59 -1.56 -17.62
C LEU A 702 14.20 -2.52 -18.63
N LEU A 703 14.25 -3.82 -18.32
CA LEU A 703 14.81 -4.86 -19.18
C LEU A 703 13.86 -5.25 -20.31
N LEU A 704 12.55 -5.21 -20.05
CA LEU A 704 11.49 -5.51 -21.02
C LEU A 704 11.36 -4.45 -22.12
N ASN A 705 11.89 -3.25 -21.87
CA ASN A 705 11.80 -2.11 -22.77
C ASN A 705 12.90 -2.06 -23.86
N ASN A 706 13.86 -3.00 -23.81
CA ASN A 706 15.05 -2.99 -24.66
C ASN A 706 14.98 -4.08 -25.75
N LYS A 707 16.02 -4.92 -25.86
CA LYS A 707 16.15 -6.00 -26.85
C LYS A 707 15.51 -7.30 -26.33
N PRO A 708 15.10 -8.24 -27.18
CA PRO A 708 14.53 -9.53 -26.75
C PRO A 708 15.46 -10.31 -25.80
N SER A 709 16.78 -10.21 -25.96
CA SER A 709 17.75 -10.81 -25.02
C SER A 709 17.68 -10.22 -23.61
N HIS A 710 17.44 -8.90 -23.49
CA HIS A 710 17.25 -8.25 -22.20
C HIS A 710 15.89 -8.61 -21.62
N ALA A 711 14.85 -8.72 -22.46
CA ALA A 711 13.54 -9.16 -22.01
C ALA A 711 13.59 -10.61 -21.47
N LEU A 712 14.32 -11.51 -22.14
CA LEU A 712 14.55 -12.88 -21.66
C LEU A 712 15.30 -12.89 -20.33
N PHE A 713 16.38 -12.10 -20.21
CA PHE A 713 17.07 -11.93 -18.94
C PHE A 713 16.14 -11.36 -17.86
N GLY A 714 15.27 -10.42 -18.22
CA GLY A 714 14.23 -9.88 -17.34
C GLY A 714 13.23 -10.93 -16.87
N LEU A 715 12.81 -11.86 -17.73
CA LEU A 715 11.95 -12.99 -17.34
C LEU A 715 12.65 -13.97 -16.40
N ILE A 716 13.93 -14.27 -16.64
CA ILE A 716 14.74 -15.14 -15.77
C ILE A 716 14.90 -14.49 -14.40
N LEU A 717 15.28 -13.21 -14.38
CA LEU A 717 15.44 -12.44 -13.16
C LEU A 717 14.11 -12.28 -12.41
N PHE A 718 13.01 -12.08 -13.12
CA PHE A 718 11.68 -12.06 -12.54
C PHE A 718 11.32 -13.38 -11.89
N SER A 719 11.61 -14.50 -12.58
CA SER A 719 11.35 -15.84 -12.05
C SER A 719 12.17 -16.12 -10.79
N GLY A 720 13.46 -15.78 -10.81
CA GLY A 720 14.36 -15.93 -9.65
C GLY A 720 13.97 -15.02 -8.48
N GLY A 721 13.66 -13.75 -8.75
CA GLY A 721 13.23 -12.79 -7.73
C GLY A 721 11.86 -13.15 -7.13
N LEU A 722 10.91 -13.58 -7.95
CA LEU A 722 9.61 -14.06 -7.50
C LEU A 722 9.74 -15.33 -6.67
N TYR A 723 10.52 -16.31 -7.14
CA TYR A 723 10.83 -17.50 -6.37
C TYR A 723 11.42 -17.13 -5.01
N THR A 724 12.44 -16.28 -4.99
CA THR A 724 13.07 -15.79 -3.76
C THR A 724 12.04 -15.18 -2.81
N LEU A 725 11.19 -14.25 -3.29
CA LEU A 725 10.15 -13.63 -2.46
C LEU A 725 9.15 -14.66 -1.90
N LEU A 726 8.75 -15.64 -2.71
CA LEU A 726 7.87 -16.72 -2.26
C LEU A 726 8.55 -17.63 -1.23
N MET A 727 9.85 -17.85 -1.35
CA MET A 727 10.61 -18.72 -0.46
C MET A 727 10.89 -18.09 0.92
N THR A 728 10.61 -16.79 1.11
CA THR A 728 10.61 -16.16 2.44
C THR A 728 9.39 -16.54 3.28
N PHE A 729 8.37 -17.13 2.65
CA PHE A 729 7.08 -17.53 3.25
C PHE A 729 6.40 -16.40 4.03
N SER A 730 6.63 -15.16 3.61
CA SER A 730 6.09 -13.94 4.21
C SER A 730 4.76 -13.55 3.56
N ARG A 731 3.63 -13.82 4.21
CA ARG A 731 2.29 -13.46 3.70
C ARG A 731 2.16 -11.96 3.40
N GLY A 732 2.80 -11.14 4.23
CA GLY A 732 2.88 -9.69 4.04
C GLY A 732 3.55 -9.31 2.72
N ALA A 733 4.65 -9.98 2.38
CA ALA A 733 5.32 -9.79 1.10
C ALA A 733 4.45 -10.25 -0.10
N TYR A 734 3.65 -11.30 0.06
CA TYR A 734 2.77 -11.79 -1.02
C TYR A 734 1.66 -10.78 -1.31
N LEU A 735 1.06 -10.19 -0.27
CA LEU A 735 0.08 -9.12 -0.41
C LEU A 735 0.72 -7.88 -1.05
N ALA A 736 1.90 -7.47 -0.57
CA ALA A 736 2.63 -6.33 -1.12
C ALA A 736 2.95 -6.49 -2.61
N LEU A 737 3.38 -7.69 -3.01
CA LEU A 737 3.63 -8.04 -4.41
C LEU A 737 2.37 -7.88 -5.27
N GLY A 738 1.22 -8.35 -4.79
CA GLY A 738 -0.06 -8.18 -5.47
C GLY A 738 -0.43 -6.70 -5.69
N VAL A 739 -0.30 -5.89 -4.64
CA VAL A 739 -0.55 -4.43 -4.70
C VAL A 739 0.43 -3.73 -5.65
N GLU A 740 1.69 -4.12 -5.62
CA GLU A 740 2.74 -3.61 -6.50
C GLU A 740 2.42 -3.87 -7.98
N PHE A 741 2.00 -5.09 -8.34
CA PHE A 741 1.58 -5.39 -9.72
C PHE A 741 0.39 -4.56 -10.16
N ILE A 742 -0.60 -4.39 -9.28
CA ILE A 742 -1.79 -3.56 -9.57
C ILE A 742 -1.37 -2.10 -9.78
N ALA A 743 -0.52 -1.56 -8.91
CA ALA A 743 0.00 -0.21 -9.01
C ALA A 743 0.82 0.01 -10.30
N LEU A 744 1.67 -0.96 -10.66
CA LEU A 744 2.44 -0.93 -11.91
C LEU A 744 1.51 -0.97 -13.12
N PHE A 745 0.56 -1.89 -13.14
CA PHE A 745 -0.40 -2.05 -14.24
C PHE A 745 -1.23 -0.79 -14.46
N ILE A 746 -1.85 -0.25 -13.39
CA ILE A 746 -2.62 0.99 -13.45
C ILE A 746 -1.73 2.17 -13.88
N GLY A 747 -0.53 2.28 -13.32
CA GLY A 747 0.42 3.33 -13.66
C GLY A 747 0.83 3.30 -15.14
N LEU A 748 1.08 2.10 -15.70
CA LEU A 748 1.38 1.91 -17.12
C LEU A 748 0.16 2.24 -17.99
N LEU A 749 -1.05 1.84 -17.62
CA LEU A 749 -2.28 2.18 -18.36
C LEU A 749 -2.51 3.69 -18.44
N ILE A 750 -2.31 4.40 -17.33
CA ILE A 750 -2.47 5.86 -17.25
C ILE A 750 -1.38 6.56 -18.08
N GLY A 751 -0.13 6.14 -17.94
CA GLY A 751 1.03 6.78 -18.56
C GLY A 751 1.16 6.56 -20.06
N TYR A 752 0.68 5.43 -20.59
CA TYR A 752 0.88 5.03 -21.98
C TYR A 752 -0.37 5.09 -22.85
N LYS A 753 -1.28 6.05 -22.60
CA LYS A 753 -2.47 6.32 -23.45
C LYS A 753 -2.19 6.44 -24.96
N ARG A 754 -0.97 6.80 -25.37
CA ARG A 754 -0.53 6.97 -26.78
C ARG A 754 0.28 5.80 -27.36
N LEU A 755 0.71 4.83 -26.55
CA LEU A 755 1.70 3.81 -26.98
C LEU A 755 1.12 2.40 -27.15
N LEU A 756 -0.12 2.17 -26.71
CA LEU A 756 -0.85 0.90 -26.86
C LEU A 756 -0.99 0.43 -28.31
N SER A 757 -0.87 1.31 -29.32
CA SER A 757 -1.02 0.93 -30.74
C SER A 757 0.30 0.62 -31.47
N GLN A 758 1.48 0.89 -30.89
CA GLN A 758 2.78 0.75 -31.58
C GLN A 758 3.71 -0.30 -30.95
N GLN A 759 3.32 -0.95 -29.84
CA GLN A 759 4.20 -1.76 -29.00
C GLN A 759 3.65 -3.19 -28.74
N GLN A 760 3.17 -3.87 -29.79
CA GLN A 760 2.69 -5.26 -29.77
C GLN A 760 3.62 -6.26 -29.02
N PRO A 761 4.96 -6.26 -29.17
CA PRO A 761 5.82 -7.25 -28.50
C PRO A 761 5.90 -7.10 -26.98
N LYS A 762 5.49 -5.96 -26.40
CA LYS A 762 5.58 -5.74 -24.94
C LYS A 762 4.46 -6.43 -24.17
N TRP A 763 3.28 -6.56 -24.77
CA TRP A 763 2.16 -7.28 -24.17
C TRP A 763 2.42 -8.79 -24.12
N LEU A 764 3.21 -9.33 -25.05
CA LEU A 764 3.67 -10.72 -25.00
C LEU A 764 4.53 -10.96 -23.75
N TRP A 765 5.52 -10.10 -23.47
CA TRP A 765 6.37 -10.25 -22.29
C TRP A 765 5.61 -10.04 -20.97
N ALA A 766 4.69 -9.07 -20.92
CA ALA A 766 3.82 -8.89 -19.76
C ALA A 766 2.94 -10.11 -19.51
N SER A 767 2.36 -10.69 -20.58
CA SER A 767 1.58 -11.93 -20.49
C SER A 767 2.44 -13.10 -20.04
N ALA A 768 3.68 -13.21 -20.54
CA ALA A 768 4.62 -14.23 -20.11
C ALA A 768 4.98 -14.11 -18.62
N MET A 769 5.18 -12.89 -18.10
CA MET A 769 5.39 -12.68 -16.66
C MET A 769 4.19 -13.11 -15.82
N VAL A 770 2.96 -12.81 -16.26
CA VAL A 770 1.75 -13.28 -15.56
C VAL A 770 1.66 -14.80 -15.56
N ILE A 771 1.94 -15.45 -16.70
CA ILE A 771 1.96 -16.92 -16.79
C ILE A 771 3.03 -17.51 -15.87
N LEU A 772 4.25 -16.96 -15.89
CA LEU A 772 5.33 -17.40 -14.99
C LEU A 772 4.97 -17.16 -13.52
N ALA A 773 4.33 -16.03 -13.21
CA ALA A 773 3.91 -15.72 -11.85
C ALA A 773 2.92 -16.76 -11.34
N ILE A 774 1.93 -17.14 -12.15
CA ILE A 774 0.99 -18.20 -11.83
C ILE A 774 1.74 -19.54 -11.68
N ALA A 775 2.54 -19.91 -12.69
CA ALA A 775 3.25 -21.20 -12.72
C ALA A 775 4.19 -21.41 -11.52
N ILE A 776 4.91 -20.37 -11.09
CA ILE A 776 5.82 -20.42 -9.93
C ILE A 776 5.03 -20.35 -8.62
N SER A 777 4.00 -19.50 -8.52
CA SER A 777 3.26 -19.32 -7.25
C SER A 777 2.36 -20.50 -6.92
N THR A 778 1.73 -21.16 -7.90
CA THR A 778 0.80 -22.27 -7.66
C THR A 778 1.38 -23.40 -6.81
N PRO A 779 2.53 -24.02 -7.13
CA PRO A 779 3.08 -25.11 -6.30
C PRO A 779 3.47 -24.64 -4.90
N VAL A 780 3.92 -23.38 -4.76
CA VAL A 780 4.27 -22.82 -3.45
C VAL A 780 3.03 -22.63 -2.59
N LEU A 781 1.97 -22.04 -3.14
CA LEU A 781 0.68 -21.83 -2.45
C LEU A 781 -0.04 -23.15 -2.12
N GLN A 782 0.27 -24.23 -2.85
CA GLN A 782 -0.17 -25.58 -2.53
C GLN A 782 0.71 -26.27 -1.47
N GLY A 783 1.85 -25.69 -1.10
CA GLY A 783 2.76 -26.22 -0.08
C GLY A 783 2.14 -26.22 1.32
N ARG A 784 2.39 -27.29 2.08
CA ARG A 784 1.85 -27.47 3.44
C ARG A 784 2.25 -26.35 4.40
N PHE A 785 3.49 -25.87 4.32
CA PHE A 785 4.00 -24.87 5.24
C PHE A 785 3.26 -23.52 5.11
N ILE A 786 3.12 -23.01 3.89
CA ILE A 786 2.43 -21.73 3.70
C ILE A 786 0.91 -21.84 3.97
N GLN A 787 0.30 -23.00 3.68
CA GLN A 787 -1.11 -23.24 4.01
C GLN A 787 -1.34 -23.19 5.52
N HIS A 788 -0.46 -23.82 6.30
CA HIS A 788 -0.50 -23.74 7.76
C HIS A 788 -0.37 -22.28 8.25
N ARG A 789 0.56 -21.51 7.68
CA ARG A 789 0.67 -20.07 7.99
C ARG A 789 -0.58 -19.29 7.60
N PHE A 790 -1.24 -19.59 6.48
CA PHE A 790 -2.51 -18.92 6.14
C PHE A 790 -3.64 -19.28 7.10
N GLN A 791 -3.69 -20.51 7.61
CA GLN A 791 -4.67 -20.92 8.62
C GLN A 791 -4.51 -20.17 9.95
N GLN A 792 -3.28 -19.85 10.34
CA GLN A 792 -2.97 -19.10 11.58
C GLN A 792 -3.02 -17.58 11.43
N SER A 793 -3.61 -17.04 10.35
CA SER A 793 -3.58 -15.59 10.08
C SER A 793 -4.28 -14.75 11.14
N ASP A 794 -5.41 -15.23 11.66
CA ASP A 794 -6.19 -14.48 12.65
C ASP A 794 -5.46 -14.44 14.01
N GLU A 795 -4.90 -15.56 14.45
CA GLU A 795 -4.10 -15.66 15.68
C GLU A 795 -2.86 -14.75 15.61
N GLU A 796 -2.10 -14.79 14.51
CA GLU A 796 -0.90 -13.97 14.34
C GLU A 796 -1.24 -12.48 14.20
N ALA A 797 -2.37 -12.12 13.58
CA ALA A 797 -2.84 -10.73 13.53
C ALA A 797 -3.15 -10.20 14.94
N GLN A 798 -3.75 -11.02 15.79
CA GLN A 798 -4.02 -10.67 17.19
C GLN A 798 -2.72 -10.51 17.99
N ILE A 799 -1.77 -11.45 17.87
CA ILE A 799 -0.44 -11.37 18.52
C ILE A 799 0.31 -10.11 18.09
N ARG A 800 0.27 -9.75 16.80
CA ARG A 800 0.90 -8.53 16.31
C ARG A 800 0.23 -7.26 16.82
N SER A 801 -1.11 -7.22 16.79
CA SER A 801 -1.85 -6.06 17.30
C SER A 801 -1.59 -5.84 18.79
N SER A 802 -1.48 -6.90 19.59
CA SER A 802 -1.13 -6.80 21.01
C SER A 802 0.33 -6.38 21.20
N HIS A 803 1.26 -6.89 20.39
CA HIS A 803 2.66 -6.42 20.40
C HIS A 803 2.78 -4.94 20.04
N TRP A 804 2.03 -4.46 19.05
CA TRP A 804 2.02 -3.04 18.67
C TRP A 804 1.48 -2.15 19.80
N LEU A 805 0.42 -2.60 20.49
CA LEU A 805 -0.10 -1.91 21.66
C LEU A 805 0.92 -1.94 22.81
N ASN A 806 1.59 -3.07 23.04
CA ASN A 806 2.65 -3.18 24.04
C ASN A 806 3.81 -2.23 23.73
N ALA A 807 4.22 -2.12 22.46
CA ALA A 807 5.21 -1.16 22.01
C ALA A 807 4.83 0.28 22.41
N ILE A 808 3.59 0.68 22.15
CA ILE A 808 3.10 2.02 22.50
C ILE A 808 2.99 2.19 24.03
N ASN A 809 2.52 1.17 24.74
CA ASN A 809 2.35 1.19 26.20
C ASN A 809 3.69 1.21 26.96
N MET A 810 4.79 0.78 26.34
CA MET A 810 6.15 0.88 26.89
C MET A 810 6.74 2.29 26.80
N MET A 811 6.13 3.20 26.05
CA MET A 811 6.57 4.59 25.97
C MET A 811 6.27 5.34 27.27
N ASP A 812 7.15 6.26 27.64
CA ASP A 812 6.93 7.14 28.78
C ASP A 812 5.69 8.02 28.56
N SER A 813 4.89 8.24 29.61
CA SER A 813 3.61 8.96 29.54
C SER A 813 3.73 10.49 29.47
N ASP A 814 4.92 11.04 29.22
CA ASP A 814 5.20 12.47 29.20
C ASP A 814 4.94 13.11 27.80
N TRP A 815 4.56 14.39 27.80
CA TRP A 815 4.28 15.10 26.54
C TRP A 815 5.50 15.21 25.60
N PRO A 816 6.76 15.36 26.07
CA PRO A 816 7.93 15.29 25.19
C PRO A 816 8.04 13.95 24.48
N THR A 817 7.89 12.83 25.18
CA THR A 817 7.90 11.50 24.56
C THR A 817 6.76 11.32 23.57
N ALA A 818 5.56 11.82 23.84
CA ALA A 818 4.46 11.80 22.88
C ALA A 818 4.79 12.58 21.58
N LEU A 819 5.47 13.72 21.67
CA LEU A 819 5.80 14.54 20.49
C LEU A 819 7.03 14.05 19.72
N TRP A 820 8.11 13.68 20.44
CA TRP A 820 9.44 13.43 19.89
C TRP A 820 9.86 11.95 19.94
N GLY A 821 9.05 11.08 20.54
CA GLY A 821 9.30 9.65 20.70
C GLY A 821 10.31 9.34 21.81
N MET A 822 10.62 8.07 21.99
CA MET A 822 11.61 7.55 22.94
C MET A 822 13.06 7.79 22.48
N GLY A 823 13.26 8.10 21.19
CA GLY A 823 14.56 8.25 20.53
C GLY A 823 14.88 7.09 19.58
N LEU A 824 15.63 7.36 18.52
CA LEU A 824 15.99 6.34 17.51
C LEU A 824 16.77 5.17 18.13
N GLY A 825 16.46 3.95 17.71
CA GLY A 825 17.16 2.73 18.10
C GLY A 825 17.00 2.34 19.56
N THR A 826 16.09 2.97 20.30
CA THR A 826 15.89 2.71 21.74
C THR A 826 15.02 1.49 22.03
N PHE A 827 14.26 1.01 21.04
CA PHE A 827 13.27 -0.06 21.23
C PHE A 827 13.82 -1.31 21.93
N PRO A 828 14.96 -1.93 21.52
CA PRO A 828 15.47 -3.13 22.20
C PRO A 828 15.81 -2.90 23.67
N ARG A 829 16.38 -1.73 23.99
CA ARG A 829 16.70 -1.35 25.36
C ARG A 829 15.45 -1.08 26.19
N SER A 830 14.48 -0.35 25.64
CA SER A 830 13.21 -0.08 26.32
C SER A 830 12.42 -1.36 26.56
N TYR A 831 12.41 -2.29 25.59
CA TYR A 831 11.82 -3.61 25.78
C TYR A 831 12.48 -4.35 26.95
N PHE A 832 13.82 -4.35 26.98
CA PHE A 832 14.55 -4.98 28.08
C PHE A 832 14.19 -4.38 29.45
N TRP A 833 14.08 -3.07 29.61
CA TRP A 833 13.80 -2.50 30.94
C TRP A 833 12.32 -2.40 31.32
N ASN A 834 11.42 -2.28 30.34
CA ASN A 834 10.03 -1.92 30.59
C ASN A 834 9.02 -3.01 30.19
N SER A 835 9.45 -4.11 29.56
CA SER A 835 8.53 -5.18 29.19
C SER A 835 8.03 -5.95 30.42
N ILE A 836 6.76 -6.33 30.37
CA ILE A 836 6.09 -7.13 31.41
C ILE A 836 6.11 -8.63 31.02
N VAL A 837 6.58 -8.93 29.81
CA VAL A 837 6.54 -10.27 29.20
C VAL A 837 7.82 -11.03 29.57
N GLN A 838 7.65 -12.19 30.21
CA GLN A 838 8.73 -13.13 30.52
C GLN A 838 8.74 -14.27 29.49
N PRO A 839 9.91 -14.88 29.19
CA PRO A 839 11.22 -14.59 29.77
C PRO A 839 11.91 -13.38 29.14
N MET A 840 12.67 -12.66 29.95
CA MET A 840 13.57 -11.59 29.48
C MET A 840 14.61 -12.12 28.49
N PRO A 841 15.03 -11.35 27.46
CA PRO A 841 16.07 -11.78 26.52
C PRO A 841 17.40 -12.09 27.21
N ALA A 842 18.07 -13.17 26.80
CA ALA A 842 19.45 -13.43 27.20
C ALA A 842 20.35 -12.28 26.74
N THR A 843 21.42 -12.02 27.49
CA THR A 843 22.34 -10.92 27.20
C THR A 843 23.79 -11.37 27.30
N PHE A 844 24.66 -10.67 26.59
CA PHE A 844 26.10 -10.85 26.69
C PHE A 844 26.77 -9.50 26.95
N SER A 845 27.89 -9.52 27.66
CA SER A 845 28.72 -8.34 27.85
C SER A 845 30.18 -8.73 28.02
N LEU A 846 31.09 -7.96 27.43
CA LEU A 846 32.51 -8.10 27.70
C LEU A 846 32.88 -7.36 28.98
N LYS A 847 33.68 -8.00 29.84
CA LYS A 847 34.19 -7.45 31.08
C LYS A 847 35.71 -7.36 31.01
N GLN A 848 36.24 -6.24 31.49
CA GLN A 848 37.67 -5.90 31.47
C GLN A 848 38.18 -5.49 32.87
N ASP A 849 37.47 -5.92 33.92
CA ASP A 849 37.78 -5.59 35.32
C ASP A 849 38.97 -6.42 35.86
N GLU A 850 39.37 -7.45 35.13
CA GLU A 850 40.51 -8.35 35.39
C GLU A 850 41.61 -8.17 34.33
N PRO A 851 42.85 -8.67 34.56
CA PRO A 851 43.96 -8.53 33.59
C PRO A 851 43.68 -9.13 32.21
N GLU A 852 42.84 -10.17 32.17
CA GLU A 852 42.38 -10.80 30.94
C GLU A 852 40.89 -10.49 30.75
N PRO A 853 40.46 -10.05 29.55
CA PRO A 853 39.06 -9.84 29.26
C PRO A 853 38.30 -11.16 29.27
N TYR A 854 37.04 -11.10 29.67
CA TYR A 854 36.16 -12.27 29.68
C TYR A 854 34.75 -11.92 29.24
N LEU A 855 34.07 -12.91 28.68
CA LEU A 855 32.70 -12.82 28.21
C LEU A 855 31.74 -13.27 29.32
N GLN A 856 30.80 -12.40 29.68
CA GLN A 856 29.71 -12.73 30.58
C GLN A 856 28.44 -13.03 29.77
N LEU A 857 27.86 -14.22 29.96
CA LEU A 857 26.60 -14.67 29.37
C LEU A 857 25.53 -14.78 30.45
N ARG A 858 24.44 -14.02 30.29
CA ARG A 858 23.26 -14.06 31.16
C ARG A 858 22.16 -14.83 30.46
N GLY A 859 21.55 -15.78 31.16
CA GLY A 859 20.47 -16.59 30.61
C GLY A 859 19.13 -15.87 30.57
N GLY A 860 18.27 -16.30 29.65
CA GLY A 860 17.00 -15.67 29.29
C GLY A 860 16.42 -16.29 28.03
N ALA A 861 15.59 -15.55 27.29
CA ALA A 861 15.12 -15.96 25.97
C ALA A 861 16.32 -16.19 25.03
N PRO A 862 16.27 -17.19 24.12
CA PRO A 862 17.45 -17.66 23.39
C PRO A 862 18.20 -16.56 22.62
N LEU A 863 19.48 -16.38 22.97
CA LEU A 863 20.45 -15.58 22.23
C LEU A 863 21.71 -16.45 22.03
N TYR A 864 22.20 -16.48 20.80
CA TYR A 864 23.32 -17.30 20.39
C TYR A 864 24.49 -16.42 20.00
N LEU A 865 25.65 -16.63 20.61
CA LEU A 865 26.89 -16.00 20.20
C LEU A 865 27.69 -16.97 19.34
N GLU A 866 28.05 -16.54 18.13
CA GLU A 866 28.50 -17.44 17.06
C GLU A 866 29.85 -17.00 16.47
N GLN A 867 30.65 -17.98 16.06
CA GLN A 867 31.83 -17.75 15.22
C GLN A 867 31.89 -18.82 14.13
N ILE A 868 32.12 -18.40 12.88
CA ILE A 868 32.29 -19.32 11.75
C ILE A 868 33.62 -20.06 11.92
N ILE A 869 33.57 -21.39 11.87
CA ILE A 869 34.74 -22.26 12.07
C ILE A 869 34.98 -23.18 10.87
N ASP A 870 36.24 -23.54 10.67
CA ASP A 870 36.67 -24.44 9.60
C ASP A 870 36.88 -25.85 10.15
N VAL A 871 35.87 -26.72 10.01
CA VAL A 871 35.90 -28.11 10.50
C VAL A 871 35.58 -29.13 9.41
N ASP A 872 36.16 -30.31 9.52
CA ASP A 872 35.88 -31.45 8.68
C ASP A 872 34.92 -32.41 9.39
N ALA A 873 34.07 -33.09 8.61
CA ALA A 873 33.17 -34.10 9.12
C ALA A 873 33.92 -35.27 9.78
N TYR A 874 33.27 -35.92 10.74
CA TYR A 874 33.72 -37.11 11.46
C TYR A 874 35.08 -36.93 12.14
N THR A 875 35.40 -35.70 12.55
CA THR A 875 36.70 -35.34 13.13
C THR A 875 36.52 -34.88 14.58
N ASP A 876 37.45 -35.30 15.43
CA ASP A 876 37.49 -34.96 16.85
C ASP A 876 38.27 -33.66 17.08
N TYR A 877 37.62 -32.67 17.70
CA TYR A 877 38.22 -31.37 18.03
C TYR A 877 38.26 -31.17 19.55
N PRO A 878 39.45 -31.05 20.17
CA PRO A 878 39.57 -30.65 21.57
C PRO A 878 39.12 -29.21 21.77
N LEU A 879 38.13 -29.01 22.63
CA LEU A 879 37.63 -27.73 23.10
C LEU A 879 38.14 -27.47 24.52
N THR A 880 38.77 -26.32 24.72
CA THR A 880 39.22 -25.85 26.03
C THR A 880 38.81 -24.42 26.28
N PHE A 881 38.41 -24.10 27.51
CA PHE A 881 38.17 -22.72 27.96
C PHE A 881 38.21 -22.67 29.49
N GLU A 882 38.26 -21.47 30.05
CA GLU A 882 38.08 -21.23 31.46
C GLU A 882 36.68 -20.66 31.71
N TYR A 883 36.02 -21.14 32.77
CA TYR A 883 34.69 -20.66 33.14
C TYR A 883 34.57 -20.44 34.65
N ARG A 884 33.62 -19.58 35.03
CA ARG A 884 33.07 -19.51 36.39
C ARG A 884 31.57 -19.27 36.32
N ALA A 885 30.86 -19.76 37.32
CA ALA A 885 29.40 -19.76 37.36
C ALA A 885 28.92 -19.39 38.75
N TYR A 886 27.89 -18.54 38.79
CA TYR A 886 27.33 -17.99 40.03
C TYR A 886 26.08 -18.72 40.52
N ALA A 887 25.57 -19.67 39.73
CA ALA A 887 24.37 -20.44 40.04
C ALA A 887 24.59 -21.92 39.77
N SER A 888 24.10 -22.77 40.68
CA SER A 888 24.25 -24.23 40.64
C SER A 888 23.47 -24.92 39.52
N ASN A 889 22.55 -24.20 38.87
CA ASN A 889 21.74 -24.65 37.75
C ASN A 889 22.19 -24.04 36.40
N SER A 890 23.32 -23.35 36.34
CA SER A 890 23.72 -22.67 35.11
C SER A 890 24.23 -23.67 34.06
N GLY A 891 23.63 -23.62 32.87
CA GLY A 891 23.91 -24.55 31.77
C GLY A 891 24.50 -23.80 30.58
N LEU A 892 25.82 -23.87 30.42
CA LEU A 892 26.46 -23.44 29.18
C LEU A 892 26.24 -24.54 28.14
N ASN A 893 25.65 -24.15 27.02
CA ASN A 893 25.54 -25.01 25.86
C ASN A 893 26.51 -24.50 24.79
N ILE A 894 27.30 -25.43 24.27
CA ILE A 894 28.24 -25.19 23.18
C ILE A 894 27.86 -26.10 22.03
N ASP A 895 27.50 -25.51 20.89
CA ASP A 895 27.05 -26.26 19.73
C ASP A 895 28.01 -26.04 18.55
N ILE A 896 28.23 -27.09 17.76
CA ILE A 896 28.80 -27.00 16.42
C ILE A 896 27.72 -27.42 15.42
N CYS A 897 27.23 -26.47 14.64
CA CYS A 897 26.12 -26.68 13.71
C CYS A 897 26.45 -26.18 12.30
N GLU A 898 25.87 -26.83 11.29
CA GLU A 898 25.67 -26.21 9.99
C GLU A 898 24.51 -25.23 10.10
N LYS A 899 24.79 -23.93 10.16
CA LYS A 899 23.77 -22.92 10.45
C LYS A 899 23.73 -21.86 9.37
N ALA A 900 22.54 -21.60 8.83
CA ALA A 900 22.27 -20.42 8.01
C ALA A 900 22.31 -19.16 8.91
N VAL A 901 21.40 -18.20 8.74
CA VAL A 901 21.27 -17.09 9.71
C VAL A 901 20.52 -17.54 10.95
N GLN A 902 19.28 -18.01 10.80
CA GLN A 902 18.42 -18.41 11.94
C GLN A 902 18.27 -19.93 12.08
N HIS A 903 18.35 -20.69 10.98
CA HIS A 903 18.11 -22.15 11.00
C HIS A 903 19.41 -22.94 11.16
N SER A 904 19.43 -23.87 12.12
CA SER A 904 20.54 -24.76 12.44
C SER A 904 20.25 -26.21 12.01
N PHE A 905 21.27 -26.89 11.49
CA PHE A 905 21.23 -28.27 11.00
C PHE A 905 22.46 -29.04 11.52
N ASP A 906 22.33 -30.38 11.57
CA ASP A 906 23.42 -31.32 11.91
C ASP A 906 24.23 -30.96 13.18
N CYS A 907 23.53 -30.39 14.17
CA CYS A 907 24.13 -29.87 15.39
C CYS A 907 24.73 -30.94 16.30
N GLN A 908 25.95 -30.67 16.77
CA GLN A 908 26.62 -31.41 17.84
C GLN A 908 26.68 -30.53 19.09
N SER A 909 25.98 -30.92 20.14
CA SER A 909 25.81 -30.13 21.36
C SER A 909 26.61 -30.71 22.51
N LEU A 910 27.35 -29.84 23.21
CA LEU A 910 27.95 -30.09 24.50
C LEU A 910 27.24 -29.23 25.55
N SER A 911 26.36 -29.87 26.32
CA SER A 911 25.73 -29.27 27.49
C SER A 911 26.47 -29.74 28.73
N PHE A 912 26.92 -28.80 29.57
CA PHE A 912 27.47 -29.16 30.87
C PHE A 912 26.88 -28.29 31.97
N ASN A 913 26.55 -28.93 33.09
CA ASN A 913 26.16 -28.24 34.30
C ASN A 913 27.43 -27.75 34.99
N THR A 914 27.60 -26.44 35.05
CA THR A 914 28.80 -25.77 35.56
C THR A 914 28.98 -26.00 37.08
N GLY A 915 27.89 -26.29 37.79
CA GLY A 915 27.82 -26.26 39.25
C GLY A 915 28.00 -24.83 39.81
N ASP A 916 27.92 -24.67 41.13
CA ASP A 916 28.35 -23.42 41.76
C ASP A 916 29.88 -23.40 41.85
N SER A 917 30.51 -22.51 41.08
CA SER A 917 31.94 -22.31 41.09
C SER A 917 32.28 -20.86 40.85
N GLN A 918 32.41 -20.11 41.94
CA GLN A 918 32.84 -18.72 41.89
C GLN A 918 34.30 -18.53 41.45
N ASN A 919 35.11 -19.60 41.52
CA ASN A 919 36.49 -19.61 41.02
C ASN A 919 36.56 -20.07 39.56
N TRP A 920 37.52 -19.51 38.82
CA TRP A 920 37.86 -19.95 37.47
C TRP A 920 38.26 -21.43 37.46
N ARG A 921 37.61 -22.21 36.61
CA ARG A 921 37.92 -23.63 36.36
C ARG A 921 38.21 -23.85 34.89
N GLN A 922 39.15 -24.75 34.63
CA GLN A 922 39.47 -25.16 33.27
C GLN A 922 38.51 -26.25 32.82
N PHE A 923 37.89 -26.04 31.66
CA PHE A 923 37.11 -27.04 30.94
C PHE A 923 37.94 -27.62 29.79
N LYS A 924 37.86 -28.94 29.61
CA LYS A 924 38.49 -29.64 28.48
C LYS A 924 37.65 -30.84 28.09
N GLN A 925 37.11 -30.81 26.88
CA GLN A 925 36.36 -31.92 26.31
C GLN A 925 36.58 -31.98 24.79
N THR A 926 36.41 -33.16 24.20
CA THR A 926 36.48 -33.32 22.74
C THR A 926 35.09 -33.38 22.17
N ILE A 927 34.85 -32.65 21.09
CA ILE A 927 33.60 -32.69 20.31
C ILE A 927 33.87 -33.33 18.95
N ASN A 928 33.08 -34.33 18.59
CA ASN A 928 33.10 -34.95 17.27
C ASN A 928 32.08 -34.24 16.38
N THR A 929 32.49 -33.80 15.20
CA THR A 929 31.63 -33.05 14.26
C THR A 929 30.59 -33.91 13.55
N ARG A 930 30.70 -35.24 13.58
CA ARG A 930 29.84 -36.17 12.83
C ARG A 930 29.64 -35.71 11.38
N GLU A 931 28.42 -35.51 10.92
CA GLU A 931 28.15 -35.09 9.54
C GLU A 931 28.41 -33.60 9.29
N ALA A 932 28.53 -32.77 10.34
CA ALA A 932 28.76 -31.33 10.17
C ALA A 932 30.09 -31.04 9.48
N GLY A 933 30.05 -30.22 8.42
CA GLY A 933 31.23 -29.90 7.61
C GLY A 933 31.53 -30.94 6.54
N ASN A 934 30.57 -31.83 6.23
CA ASN A 934 30.71 -32.81 5.16
C ASN A 934 30.78 -32.11 3.79
N LYS A 935 31.82 -32.42 3.02
CA LYS A 935 32.08 -31.81 1.71
C LYS A 935 31.44 -32.58 0.54
N LYS A 936 30.82 -33.75 0.79
CA LYS A 936 30.28 -34.64 -0.26
C LYS A 936 29.00 -34.11 -0.91
N ASP A 937 28.19 -33.34 -0.20
CA ASP A 937 26.91 -32.79 -0.70
C ASP A 937 27.06 -31.43 -1.41
N ASN A 938 28.29 -31.03 -1.73
CA ASN A 938 28.57 -29.75 -2.37
C ASN A 938 28.27 -29.81 -3.88
N LEU A 939 27.29 -29.03 -4.34
CA LEU A 939 26.91 -28.84 -5.74
C LEU A 939 28.08 -28.30 -6.62
N LEU A 940 29.08 -27.68 -5.99
CA LEU A 940 30.29 -27.14 -6.61
C LEU A 940 31.51 -27.86 -6.00
N ALA A 941 32.21 -28.65 -6.83
CA ALA A 941 33.32 -29.49 -6.43
C ALA A 941 34.40 -28.73 -5.64
N GLY A 942 34.38 -28.85 -4.30
CA GLY A 942 35.42 -28.36 -3.39
C GLY A 942 35.08 -27.15 -2.52
N THR A 943 33.93 -26.48 -2.70
CA THR A 943 33.51 -25.34 -1.85
C THR A 943 32.46 -25.75 -0.83
N ARG A 944 32.63 -25.39 0.46
CA ARG A 944 31.59 -25.60 1.48
C ARG A 944 30.34 -24.79 1.13
N VAL A 945 29.23 -25.48 0.90
CA VAL A 945 27.94 -24.83 0.60
C VAL A 945 27.21 -24.41 1.89
N ARG A 946 27.41 -25.12 3.00
CA ARG A 946 26.82 -24.79 4.31
C ARG A 946 27.89 -24.32 5.31
N PRO A 947 27.77 -23.10 5.89
CA PRO A 947 28.72 -22.63 6.88
C PRO A 947 28.54 -23.36 8.21
N VAL A 948 29.65 -23.76 8.82
CA VAL A 948 29.68 -24.38 10.16
C VAL A 948 30.05 -23.32 11.19
N LYS A 949 29.32 -23.28 12.31
CA LYS A 949 29.52 -22.28 13.37
C LYS A 949 29.69 -22.94 14.72
N LEU A 950 30.60 -22.41 15.54
CA LEU A 950 30.64 -22.63 16.98
C LEU A 950 29.65 -21.65 17.61
N ILE A 951 28.76 -22.15 18.46
CA ILE A 951 27.68 -21.40 19.08
C ILE A 951 27.77 -21.53 20.59
N LEU A 952 27.72 -20.41 21.30
CA LEU A 952 27.68 -20.32 22.75
C LEU A 952 26.33 -19.74 23.16
N HIS A 953 25.63 -20.41 24.06
CA HIS A 953 24.42 -19.85 24.66
C HIS A 953 24.19 -20.34 26.09
N ASN A 954 23.52 -19.50 26.88
CA ASN A 954 23.08 -19.84 28.22
C ASN A 954 21.57 -20.04 28.21
N GLY A 955 21.13 -21.30 28.19
CA GLY A 955 19.72 -21.67 28.09
C GLY A 955 18.94 -21.62 29.41
N GLN A 956 19.60 -21.28 30.52
CA GLN A 956 18.99 -21.32 31.87
C GLN A 956 18.65 -19.92 32.36
N THR A 957 17.37 -19.64 32.61
CA THR A 957 16.91 -18.37 33.16
C THR A 957 17.55 -18.07 34.52
N ASP A 958 17.75 -16.79 34.82
CA ASP A 958 18.33 -16.32 36.09
C ASP A 958 19.73 -16.88 36.42
N SER A 959 20.52 -17.17 35.38
CA SER A 959 21.88 -17.68 35.54
C SER A 959 22.91 -16.80 34.82
N VAL A 960 24.12 -16.77 35.37
CA VAL A 960 25.25 -16.00 34.83
C VAL A 960 26.48 -16.89 34.76
N ILE A 961 27.11 -16.92 33.59
CA ILE A 961 28.32 -17.68 33.31
C ILE A 961 29.34 -16.75 32.69
N ASP A 962 30.55 -16.72 33.25
CA ASP A 962 31.67 -16.01 32.67
C ASP A 962 32.62 -17.00 32.00
N ILE A 963 33.15 -16.65 30.82
CA ILE A 963 33.99 -17.51 29.98
C ILE A 963 35.17 -16.71 29.45
N LYS A 964 36.37 -17.31 29.42
CA LYS A 964 37.54 -16.75 28.75
C LYS A 964 38.44 -17.84 28.15
N ASN A 965 39.39 -17.41 27.31
CA ASN A 965 40.43 -18.26 26.71
C ASN A 965 39.86 -19.48 25.95
N ILE A 966 38.86 -19.25 25.10
CA ILE A 966 38.22 -20.32 24.31
C ILE A 966 39.15 -20.75 23.18
N ALA A 967 39.45 -22.04 23.11
CA ALA A 967 40.23 -22.63 22.03
C ALA A 967 39.59 -23.92 21.53
N LEU A 968 39.43 -24.01 20.21
CA LEU A 968 39.01 -25.21 19.50
C LEU A 968 40.18 -25.67 18.64
N LEU A 969 40.83 -26.76 19.01
CA LEU A 969 42.08 -27.19 18.40
C LEU A 969 41.82 -28.16 17.25
N SER A 970 42.42 -27.90 16.09
CA SER A 970 42.49 -28.86 14.99
C SER A 970 43.36 -30.08 15.33
N PRO A 971 43.28 -31.18 14.55
CA PRO A 971 44.23 -32.29 14.70
C PRO A 971 45.70 -31.89 14.59
N SER A 972 46.00 -30.81 13.86
CA SER A 972 47.35 -30.20 13.76
C SER A 972 47.68 -29.23 14.90
N LYS A 973 46.87 -29.16 15.96
CA LYS A 973 47.00 -28.30 17.14
C LYS A 973 46.91 -26.78 16.88
N ASN A 974 46.40 -26.37 15.73
CA ASN A 974 46.09 -24.96 15.47
C ASN A 974 44.73 -24.61 16.08
N ASN A 975 44.61 -23.47 16.75
CA ASN A 975 43.33 -22.94 17.20
C ASN A 975 42.51 -22.48 15.98
N LEU A 976 41.26 -22.94 15.90
CA LEU A 976 40.33 -22.61 14.82
C LEU A 976 39.55 -21.32 15.10
N LEU A 977 39.55 -20.85 16.35
CA LEU A 977 38.95 -19.56 16.73
C LEU A 977 39.97 -18.43 16.51
N LYS A 978 39.49 -17.31 15.96
CA LYS A 978 40.31 -16.12 15.66
C LYS A 978 40.46 -15.19 16.87
N ASN A 979 39.41 -15.04 17.67
CA ASN A 979 39.36 -14.14 18.83
C ASN A 979 38.74 -14.87 20.04
N GLY A 980 39.41 -15.92 20.53
CA GLY A 980 38.92 -16.73 21.66
C GLY A 980 39.27 -16.19 23.05
N ASP A 981 40.22 -15.26 23.12
CA ASP A 981 40.67 -14.57 24.34
C ASP A 981 39.96 -13.22 24.57
N PHE A 982 39.18 -12.75 23.60
CA PHE A 982 38.44 -11.48 23.62
C PHE A 982 39.32 -10.23 23.74
N THR A 983 40.60 -10.31 23.35
CA THR A 983 41.52 -9.16 23.35
C THR A 983 41.20 -8.12 22.27
N GLN A 984 40.48 -8.54 21.22
CA GLN A 984 39.99 -7.70 20.12
C GLN A 984 38.49 -7.39 20.27
N ASP A 985 38.05 -7.21 21.52
CA ASP A 985 36.64 -7.05 21.88
C ASP A 985 35.77 -8.17 21.25
N MET A 986 34.74 -7.79 20.49
CA MET A 986 33.78 -8.71 19.85
C MET A 986 34.09 -8.99 18.37
N ASP A 987 35.28 -8.63 17.87
CA ASP A 987 35.65 -8.94 16.49
C ASP A 987 35.56 -10.47 16.25
N HIS A 988 35.02 -10.85 15.09
CA HIS A 988 34.68 -12.22 14.66
C HIS A 988 33.50 -12.91 15.38
N TRP A 989 32.96 -12.32 16.45
CA TRP A 989 31.80 -12.86 17.14
C TRP A 989 30.52 -12.17 16.65
N PHE A 990 29.53 -12.96 16.25
CA PHE A 990 28.26 -12.48 15.73
C PHE A 990 27.11 -13.10 16.51
N PHE A 991 26.10 -12.32 16.88
CA PHE A 991 24.97 -12.85 17.64
C PHE A 991 23.73 -13.06 16.75
N THR A 992 22.91 -14.05 17.09
CA THR A 992 21.55 -14.24 16.55
C THR A 992 20.55 -14.45 17.67
N ALA A 993 19.28 -14.18 17.38
CA ALA A 993 18.16 -14.43 18.27
C ALA A 993 16.99 -15.05 17.49
N ASP A 994 16.42 -16.11 18.05
CA ASP A 994 15.27 -16.79 17.45
C ASP A 994 13.97 -16.05 17.77
N ASP A 995 13.89 -15.46 18.97
CA ASP A 995 12.81 -14.55 19.32
C ASP A 995 13.11 -13.13 18.81
N HIS A 996 12.25 -12.64 17.93
CA HIS A 996 12.38 -11.34 17.26
C HIS A 996 11.60 -10.22 17.98
N ILE A 997 10.62 -10.57 18.82
CA ILE A 997 9.74 -9.63 19.53
C ILE A 997 10.53 -8.59 20.36
N PRO A 998 11.62 -8.95 21.06
CA PRO A 998 12.38 -7.99 21.86
C PRO A 998 13.17 -6.96 21.04
N TRP A 999 13.42 -7.24 19.76
CA TRP A 999 14.35 -6.46 18.94
C TRP A 999 13.66 -5.45 18.05
N ARG A 1000 12.33 -5.57 17.86
CA ARG A 1000 11.60 -4.77 16.86
C ARG A 1000 10.11 -4.63 17.15
N SER A 1001 9.49 -3.59 16.58
CA SER A 1001 8.05 -3.30 16.75
C SER A 1001 7.13 -4.00 15.74
N GLU A 1002 7.67 -4.62 14.69
CA GLU A 1002 6.91 -5.31 13.62
C GLU A 1002 5.93 -4.43 12.81
N ASN A 1003 6.06 -3.11 12.89
CA ASN A 1003 5.31 -2.18 12.06
C ASN A 1003 6.07 -0.87 11.93
N LEU A 1004 6.26 -0.39 10.70
CA LEU A 1004 7.04 0.82 10.42
C LEU A 1004 6.43 2.09 11.02
N TRP A 1005 5.11 2.23 11.02
CA TRP A 1005 4.46 3.40 11.65
C TRP A 1005 4.53 3.34 13.17
N VAL A 1006 4.40 2.15 13.76
CA VAL A 1006 4.59 1.95 15.20
C VAL A 1006 6.04 2.21 15.57
N GLN A 1007 7.01 1.76 14.77
CA GLN A 1007 8.43 2.08 14.94
C GLN A 1007 8.65 3.60 14.94
N ILE A 1008 8.16 4.29 13.91
CA ILE A 1008 8.35 5.74 13.78
C ILE A 1008 7.65 6.50 14.91
N LEU A 1009 6.45 6.06 15.33
CA LEU A 1009 5.75 6.64 16.48
C LEU A 1009 6.55 6.42 17.77
N PHE A 1010 7.02 5.20 18.02
CA PHE A 1010 7.81 4.86 19.19
C PHE A 1010 9.09 5.68 19.26
N GLU A 1011 9.85 5.73 18.17
CA GLU A 1011 11.17 6.36 18.16
C GLU A 1011 11.11 7.89 17.98
N GLN A 1012 10.22 8.40 17.13
CA GLN A 1012 10.18 9.81 16.70
C GLN A 1012 8.91 10.57 17.14
N GLY A 1013 7.95 9.89 17.77
CA GLY A 1013 6.72 10.50 18.28
C GLY A 1013 5.73 10.89 17.17
N TRP A 1014 4.64 11.56 17.56
CA TRP A 1014 3.61 11.97 16.63
C TRP A 1014 4.11 12.92 15.54
N LEU A 1015 5.10 13.78 15.84
CA LEU A 1015 5.65 14.69 14.83
C LEU A 1015 6.43 13.94 13.76
N GLY A 1016 7.26 12.97 14.14
CA GLY A 1016 7.96 12.09 13.20
C GLY A 1016 6.99 11.30 12.33
N ALA A 1017 5.97 10.68 12.93
CA ALA A 1017 4.96 9.89 12.23
C ALA A 1017 4.15 10.73 11.21
N ILE A 1018 3.72 11.93 11.59
CA ILE A 1018 2.98 12.84 10.71
C ILE A 1018 3.87 13.31 9.54
N LEU A 1019 5.10 13.75 9.83
CA LEU A 1019 6.02 14.24 8.79
C LEU A 1019 6.41 13.12 7.81
N PHE A 1020 6.68 11.92 8.31
CA PHE A 1020 6.95 10.76 7.45
C PHE A 1020 5.75 10.41 6.57
N THR A 1021 4.54 10.38 7.15
CA THR A 1021 3.31 10.11 6.39
C THR A 1021 3.09 11.17 5.31
N TRP A 1022 3.31 12.45 5.62
CA TRP A 1022 3.24 13.53 4.63
C TRP A 1022 4.31 13.40 3.55
N LEU A 1023 5.51 12.94 3.89
CA LEU A 1023 6.58 12.71 2.92
C LEU A 1023 6.18 11.64 1.91
N ILE A 1024 5.64 10.52 2.39
CA ILE A 1024 5.12 9.42 1.56
C ILE A 1024 3.92 9.88 0.71
N MET A 1025 2.97 10.62 1.29
CA MET A 1025 1.84 11.17 0.53
C MET A 1025 2.30 12.14 -0.57
N SER A 1026 3.27 13.01 -0.27
CA SER A 1026 3.86 13.94 -1.24
C SER A 1026 4.55 13.18 -2.40
N ALA A 1027 5.27 12.11 -2.08
CA ALA A 1027 5.87 11.20 -3.06
C ALA A 1027 4.81 10.58 -3.98
N PHE A 1028 3.74 9.99 -3.44
CA PHE A 1028 2.63 9.44 -4.23
C PHE A 1028 1.94 10.49 -5.10
N LEU A 1029 1.63 11.65 -4.55
CA LEU A 1029 0.99 12.74 -5.28
C LEU A 1029 1.87 13.26 -6.42
N ASN A 1030 3.19 13.32 -6.22
CA ASN A 1030 4.12 13.73 -7.25
C ASN A 1030 4.26 12.66 -8.35
N LEU A 1031 4.39 11.39 -7.99
CA LEU A 1031 4.45 10.27 -8.94
C LEU A 1031 3.17 10.18 -9.78
N TYR A 1032 1.99 10.33 -9.16
CA TYR A 1032 0.72 10.34 -9.86
C TYR A 1032 0.65 11.45 -10.93
N LYS A 1033 1.12 12.66 -10.61
CA LYS A 1033 1.23 13.76 -11.59
C LYS A 1033 2.20 13.45 -12.72
N GLN A 1034 3.21 12.61 -12.47
CA GLN A 1034 4.26 12.26 -13.43
C GLN A 1034 3.94 11.07 -14.34
N LEU A 1035 2.90 10.28 -14.05
CA LEU A 1035 2.57 9.06 -14.80
C LEU A 1035 2.49 9.30 -16.33
N GLY A 1036 2.00 10.46 -16.77
CA GLY A 1036 1.89 10.83 -18.19
C GLY A 1036 3.14 11.46 -18.81
N HIS A 1037 4.21 11.68 -18.04
CA HIS A 1037 5.39 12.44 -18.47
C HIS A 1037 6.66 11.60 -18.46
N ARG A 1038 6.91 10.82 -17.40
CA ARG A 1038 8.16 10.04 -17.26
C ARG A 1038 7.88 8.54 -17.31
N GLN A 1039 8.62 7.84 -18.17
CA GLN A 1039 8.48 6.39 -18.37
C GLN A 1039 8.73 5.55 -17.11
N ILE A 1040 9.54 6.06 -16.16
CA ILE A 1040 9.95 5.36 -14.94
C ILE A 1040 9.00 5.60 -13.75
N SER A 1041 8.10 6.58 -13.83
CA SER A 1041 7.21 6.90 -12.71
C SER A 1041 6.27 5.75 -12.29
N PRO A 1042 5.69 4.95 -13.21
CA PRO A 1042 4.91 3.76 -12.82
C PRO A 1042 5.72 2.74 -12.03
N VAL A 1043 7.00 2.59 -12.35
CA VAL A 1043 7.93 1.64 -11.69
C VAL A 1043 8.25 2.10 -10.27
N ILE A 1044 8.58 3.38 -10.10
CA ILE A 1044 8.85 3.95 -8.76
C ILE A 1044 7.58 3.97 -7.91
N LEU A 1045 6.41 4.21 -8.53
CA LEU A 1045 5.12 4.13 -7.85
C LEU A 1045 4.86 2.73 -7.30
N ALA A 1046 5.06 1.69 -8.12
CA ALA A 1046 4.91 0.31 -7.69
C ALA A 1046 5.89 -0.04 -6.57
N SER A 1047 7.17 0.32 -6.71
CA SER A 1047 8.22 0.12 -5.70
C SER A 1047 7.87 0.76 -4.35
N LEU A 1048 7.37 2.01 -4.38
CA LEU A 1048 6.94 2.71 -3.18
C LEU A 1048 5.67 2.09 -2.57
N SER A 1049 4.73 1.62 -3.39
CA SER A 1049 3.55 0.88 -2.93
C SER A 1049 3.94 -0.42 -2.21
N GLY A 1050 4.84 -1.22 -2.79
CA GLY A 1050 5.34 -2.44 -2.15
C GLY A 1050 5.98 -2.17 -0.79
N LEU A 1051 6.87 -1.15 -0.71
CA LEU A 1051 7.52 -0.72 0.52
C LEU A 1051 6.51 -0.29 1.61
N VAL A 1052 5.46 0.45 1.23
CA VAL A 1052 4.43 0.90 2.18
C VAL A 1052 3.62 -0.27 2.70
N ILE A 1053 3.23 -1.23 1.85
CA ILE A 1053 2.46 -2.40 2.29
C ILE A 1053 3.28 -3.31 3.21
N ILE A 1054 4.55 -3.60 2.87
CA ILE A 1054 5.39 -4.40 3.77
C ILE A 1054 5.66 -3.66 5.09
N GLY A 1055 5.76 -2.34 5.07
CA GLY A 1055 5.90 -1.52 6.28
C GLY A 1055 4.71 -1.59 7.25
N ILE A 1056 3.51 -2.00 6.79
CA ILE A 1056 2.34 -2.17 7.68
C ILE A 1056 2.48 -3.42 8.54
N VAL A 1057 3.24 -4.40 8.05
CA VAL A 1057 3.36 -5.74 8.63
C VAL A 1057 4.77 -6.05 9.15
N ASP A 1058 5.72 -5.12 8.98
CA ASP A 1058 7.07 -5.19 9.56
C ASP A 1058 7.72 -3.80 9.72
N SER A 1059 8.68 -3.69 10.64
CA SER A 1059 9.55 -2.54 10.89
C SER A 1059 10.83 -2.62 10.05
N CYS A 1060 10.73 -2.27 8.76
CA CYS A 1060 11.85 -2.45 7.83
C CYS A 1060 13.04 -1.49 8.04
N PHE A 1061 12.88 -0.43 8.85
CA PHE A 1061 13.91 0.60 9.03
C PHE A 1061 14.89 0.29 10.17
N ASP A 1062 14.69 -0.84 10.87
CA ASP A 1062 15.69 -1.42 11.78
C ASP A 1062 16.99 -1.79 11.05
N ALA A 1063 16.92 -2.04 9.74
CA ALA A 1063 18.06 -2.20 8.85
C ALA A 1063 18.43 -0.87 8.15
N PRO A 1064 19.58 -0.26 8.49
CA PRO A 1064 19.97 1.04 7.94
C PRO A 1064 20.15 1.04 6.42
N ASN A 1065 20.56 -0.10 5.86
CA ASN A 1065 20.73 -0.27 4.42
C ASN A 1065 19.38 -0.22 3.68
N ILE A 1066 18.34 -0.85 4.24
CA ILE A 1066 16.97 -0.79 3.70
C ILE A 1066 16.40 0.62 3.84
N ALA A 1067 16.63 1.28 4.98
CA ALA A 1067 16.24 2.68 5.18
C ALA A 1067 16.91 3.59 4.13
N LEU A 1068 18.21 3.44 3.88
CA LEU A 1068 18.95 4.21 2.87
C LEU A 1068 18.30 4.09 1.48
N ILE A 1069 18.10 2.87 0.99
CA ILE A 1069 17.57 2.68 -0.37
C ILE A 1069 16.12 3.13 -0.48
N SER A 1070 15.34 2.97 0.59
CA SER A 1070 13.98 3.51 0.71
C SER A 1070 13.97 5.03 0.60
N TYR A 1071 14.83 5.74 1.33
CA TYR A 1071 14.93 7.20 1.23
C TYR A 1071 15.44 7.66 -0.15
N LEU A 1072 16.35 6.92 -0.81
CA LEU A 1072 16.75 7.23 -2.18
C LEU A 1072 15.58 7.09 -3.18
N ILE A 1073 14.72 6.07 -3.03
CA ILE A 1073 13.48 5.94 -3.80
C ILE A 1073 12.53 7.11 -3.53
N ILE A 1074 12.36 7.51 -2.26
CA ILE A 1074 11.57 8.69 -1.89
C ILE A 1074 12.16 9.95 -2.54
N PHE A 1075 13.49 10.13 -2.55
CA PHE A 1075 14.11 11.27 -3.22
C PHE A 1075 13.94 11.22 -4.74
N LEU A 1076 13.95 10.05 -5.38
CA LEU A 1076 13.64 9.95 -6.80
C LEU A 1076 12.17 10.29 -7.09
N SER A 1077 11.26 9.95 -6.18
CA SER A 1077 9.83 10.22 -6.31
C SER A 1077 9.45 11.70 -6.17
N LEU A 1078 10.25 12.51 -5.46
CA LEU A 1078 9.98 13.93 -5.17
C LEU A 1078 10.55 14.92 -6.22
N GLN A 1079 11.21 14.42 -7.27
CA GLN A 1079 11.81 15.24 -8.32
C GLN A 1079 10.76 16.09 -9.07
N ILE A 1080 11.07 17.35 -9.43
CA ILE A 1080 10.22 18.22 -10.26
C ILE A 1080 10.26 17.79 -11.74
N ILE A 1081 9.16 18.01 -12.46
CA ILE A 1081 9.06 17.89 -13.92
C ILE A 1081 9.67 19.14 -14.58
N ASP A 1082 10.72 18.98 -15.40
CA ASP A 1082 11.13 20.04 -16.34
C ASP A 1082 10.55 19.74 -17.75
N PRO A 1083 9.45 20.40 -18.16
CA PRO A 1083 8.79 20.14 -19.43
C PRO A 1083 9.62 20.52 -20.66
N LYS A 1084 10.75 21.24 -20.51
CA LYS A 1084 11.61 21.63 -21.64
C LYS A 1084 12.64 20.55 -22.03
N ASN A 1085 12.99 19.62 -21.15
CA ASN A 1085 14.10 18.68 -21.37
C ASN A 1085 13.75 17.35 -22.06
N GLU A 1086 12.45 17.06 -22.26
CA GLU A 1086 11.97 15.78 -22.83
C GLU A 1086 11.14 15.93 -24.13
N LYS A 1087 11.09 17.13 -24.74
CA LYS A 1087 10.36 17.36 -26.02
C LYS A 1087 11.09 16.94 -27.30
N ARG A 1088 12.20 16.20 -27.22
CA ARG A 1088 12.79 15.55 -28.40
C ARG A 1088 13.03 14.07 -28.09
N PRO A 1089 12.33 13.14 -28.77
CA PRO A 1089 12.69 11.73 -28.74
C PRO A 1089 14.12 11.51 -29.24
#